data_AF-A0A136IUQ4-F1
#
_entry.id   AF-A0A136IUQ4-F1
#
_cell.length_a   1.000
_cell.length_b   1.000
_cell.length_c   1.000
_cell.angle_alpha   90.00
_cell.angle_beta   90.00
_cell.angle_gamma   90.00
#
_symmetry.space_group_name_H-M   'P 1'
#
loop_
_entity.id
_entity.type
_entity.pdbx_description
1 polymer ?
#
loop_
_entity_poly.entity_id
_entity_poly.type
_entity_poly.pdbx_seq_one_letter_code
_entity_poly.pdbx_strand_id
1 'polypeptide(L)'
;MDQQKLVELLKSTQIPDTNRVKAATAELRKDFYPHPEALIGLLHVIVSSPEPTIRMLAAVQALRLVPKHWEKIEAGQKPAVRNELLQAVVREQDSKCRHGQSRVIAAIATLDFEQNEWADLLPAIYQLATSDTVGQREVGSYVIFSLLEANPPYFEDHLQRLFELFAKTIRDPESRDVRINTMLSISALLMLIDVDEDETSLNAVQEFIPAMVDVLKDAVESGDSDRIQQSFEVFQSFLAYESALINKYFKDLVFFMMELASNTQADEDVRNQALAFLAQCVRYRRMKIQAIPDLGAELMRKSLQILSEVDDDDDEDDATTPARTALALIDQLSSDLPPRQVIVPLLEEFPKYASSQNPGQRKACILALGNSAEGAPEFMSTQISGLMPAVLALLQDSERSVRYSALLGLMRLGEDLADSMTAHHDDIMTALVNNLEHANSDPADEKNAEIIRSVCGVIDSMAEGFGDDVMQKYGESMITRIGGFLGHPDVKVKAAAAGALGAIAASIKTAFIPFLKQTMEAMSAWVTLENGEDELALRSAVCNSMGRIAGGVGAKDFSPYVMPLLQTSEKALHLDNSHLRETTFILWSQLARVYDGDLGDSLAGIFQGLFESLELEEQDVELDLAEDLQGLVDEEVILAGKKIKIKANDDEEEDAMDDSDDEDDWDDLVGVSAAAFEKEIALEVLGEVIYSAKEKSAPYIEKAIELVTPFAEHTYEGCRKTAIGTLWRTYACVCEVMEAESGTKWQPGLPLQTPLNGNIAKLGEIVSTATLQIWQDESDRDVVTEINRSVAFTLKACGPSILGQKDFMQQVITVLGTIITRSHPCQQDLGDEDEEQQADAQGSSEWDWLTVDTALDVVIGLAAALGAQFAEIWKVFEKPIMKFVSSQESLERSTAVGVVAECVNYMGGACSPYTATLLRPLLHRLSDEDKETKSNAAYATGQLVFHSQDEKTYLPELPNILSKLEPLLQIKDARLQDNAAGCVCRMIMAHPDKMPIANVLPPLVDLLPLKEDYEENKPVYQCIHKLYAMSEPTVQQLTPKLIPILRQVLSPPEEQLEDEATRALVQELLSHLSK
;
A
#
# COMPACT_ATOMS: atom_id res chain seq x y z
N MET A 1 -0.74 34.64 -43.75
CA MET A 1 0.24 34.60 -42.64
C MET A 1 1.67 34.69 -43.22
N ASP A 2 2.60 35.36 -42.54
CA ASP A 2 3.99 35.51 -43.00
C ASP A 2 4.83 34.27 -42.65
N GLN A 3 5.09 33.42 -43.65
CA GLN A 3 5.86 32.19 -43.46
C GLN A 3 7.33 32.42 -43.12
N GLN A 4 7.94 33.52 -43.57
CA GLN A 4 9.34 33.81 -43.25
C GLN A 4 9.47 34.17 -41.77
N LYS A 5 8.53 34.99 -41.27
CA LYS A 5 8.47 35.35 -39.86
C LYS A 5 8.18 34.15 -38.96
N LEU A 6 7.31 33.22 -39.35
CA LEU A 6 7.08 31.96 -38.62
C LEU A 6 8.38 31.15 -38.46
N VAL A 7 9.13 30.97 -39.55
CA VAL A 7 10.42 30.23 -39.53
C VAL A 7 11.45 30.96 -38.66
N GLU A 8 11.52 32.30 -38.72
CA GLU A 8 12.42 33.09 -37.87
C GLU A 8 12.10 32.94 -36.38
N LEU A 9 10.82 32.90 -36.03
CA LEU A 9 10.37 32.68 -34.65
C LEU A 9 10.73 31.27 -34.16
N LEU A 10 10.47 30.24 -34.97
CA LEU A 10 10.88 28.85 -34.67
C LEU A 10 12.41 28.72 -34.50
N LYS A 11 13.20 29.46 -35.27
CA LYS A 11 14.66 29.50 -35.08
C LYS A 11 15.05 30.21 -33.79
N SER A 12 14.30 31.24 -33.41
CA SER A 12 14.59 32.04 -32.21
C SER A 12 14.33 31.28 -30.92
N THR A 13 13.47 30.27 -30.94
CA THR A 13 13.22 29.40 -29.78
C THR A 13 14.33 28.36 -29.54
N GLN A 14 15.30 28.21 -30.45
CA GLN A 14 16.44 27.30 -30.30
C GLN A 14 17.72 28.00 -29.82
N ILE A 15 17.64 29.31 -29.54
CA ILE A 15 18.80 30.09 -29.10
C ILE A 15 18.95 29.90 -27.59
N PRO A 16 20.17 29.69 -27.05
CA PRO A 16 20.41 29.62 -25.61
C PRO A 16 20.36 31.02 -24.96
N ASP A 17 19.22 31.71 -25.09
CA ASP A 17 18.89 33.01 -24.49
C ASP A 17 17.42 32.97 -24.04
N THR A 18 17.23 32.74 -22.75
CA THR A 18 15.90 32.57 -22.12
C THR A 18 14.95 33.73 -22.41
N ASN A 19 15.44 34.97 -22.49
CA ASN A 19 14.59 36.13 -22.76
C ASN A 19 14.11 36.14 -24.22
N ARG A 20 14.97 35.74 -25.15
CA ARG A 20 14.61 35.62 -26.56
C ARG A 20 13.67 34.46 -26.83
N VAL A 21 13.89 33.32 -26.17
CA VAL A 21 12.98 32.17 -26.26
C VAL A 21 11.60 32.58 -25.74
N LYS A 22 11.50 33.16 -24.53
CA LYS A 22 10.22 33.64 -23.98
C LYS A 22 9.50 34.62 -24.92
N ALA A 23 10.22 35.58 -25.49
CA ALA A 23 9.63 36.55 -26.43
C ALA A 23 9.14 35.88 -27.73
N ALA A 24 9.92 34.97 -28.30
CA ALA A 24 9.55 34.26 -29.52
C ALA A 24 8.35 33.32 -29.30
N THR A 25 8.34 32.59 -28.18
CA THR A 25 7.23 31.71 -27.79
C THR A 25 5.95 32.50 -27.53
N ALA A 26 6.03 33.64 -26.84
CA ALA A 26 4.89 34.52 -26.62
C ALA A 26 4.31 35.07 -27.94
N GLU A 27 5.18 35.47 -28.88
CA GLU A 27 4.75 35.94 -30.22
C GLU A 27 4.08 34.80 -31.01
N LEU A 28 4.62 33.59 -30.98
CA LEU A 28 4.02 32.41 -31.62
C LEU A 28 2.63 32.09 -31.04
N ARG A 29 2.49 32.09 -29.71
CA ARG A 29 1.22 31.81 -29.02
C ARG A 29 0.16 32.86 -29.30
N LYS A 30 0.54 34.13 -29.36
CA LYS A 30 -0.41 35.23 -29.52
C LYS A 30 -0.81 35.49 -30.96
N ASP A 31 0.16 35.52 -31.87
CA ASP A 31 -0.05 36.06 -33.23
C ASP A 31 -0.09 34.98 -34.33
N PHE A 32 0.28 33.73 -34.02
CA PHE A 32 0.31 32.62 -34.99
C PHE A 32 -0.63 31.48 -34.59
N TYR A 33 -0.35 30.78 -33.49
CA TYR A 33 -1.05 29.54 -33.09
C TYR A 33 -2.58 29.61 -32.96
N PRO A 34 -3.23 30.75 -32.69
CA PRO A 34 -4.69 30.85 -32.68
C PRO A 34 -5.34 30.76 -34.07
N HIS A 35 -4.57 30.85 -35.16
CA HIS A 35 -5.08 30.96 -36.53
C HIS A 35 -4.86 29.67 -37.34
N PRO A 36 -5.86 29.17 -38.10
CA PRO A 36 -5.72 27.94 -38.90
C PRO A 36 -4.59 27.98 -39.93
N GLU A 37 -4.26 29.16 -40.46
CA GLU A 37 -3.15 29.33 -41.41
C GLU A 37 -1.78 29.00 -40.80
N ALA A 38 -1.65 29.01 -39.46
CA ALA A 38 -0.42 28.61 -38.78
C ALA A 38 -0.15 27.13 -38.96
N LEU A 39 -1.18 26.28 -38.88
CA LEU A 39 -1.04 24.85 -39.14
C LEU A 39 -0.51 24.61 -40.57
N ILE A 40 -1.12 25.24 -41.59
CA ILE A 40 -0.64 25.13 -42.98
C ILE A 40 0.79 25.67 -43.13
N GLY A 41 1.13 26.75 -42.43
CA GLY A 41 2.49 27.28 -42.35
C GLY A 41 3.49 26.26 -41.80
N LEU A 42 3.17 25.61 -40.68
CA LEU A 42 3.99 24.58 -40.06
C LEU A 42 4.11 23.34 -40.95
N LEU A 43 3.00 22.84 -41.52
CA LEU A 43 3.02 21.72 -42.47
C LEU A 43 3.89 22.02 -43.69
N HIS A 44 3.86 23.25 -44.20
CA HIS A 44 4.76 23.66 -45.27
C HIS A 44 6.24 23.66 -44.83
N VAL A 45 6.54 24.12 -43.61
CA VAL A 45 7.91 24.07 -43.05
C VAL A 45 8.40 22.63 -42.92
N ILE A 46 7.55 21.72 -42.47
CA ILE A 46 7.84 20.28 -42.40
C ILE A 46 8.23 19.74 -43.78
N VAL A 47 7.50 20.10 -44.85
CA VAL A 47 7.76 19.57 -46.19
C VAL A 47 8.98 20.22 -46.87
N SER A 48 9.26 21.51 -46.60
CA SER A 48 10.15 22.32 -47.44
C SER A 48 11.44 22.80 -46.77
N SER A 49 11.53 22.80 -45.43
CA SER A 49 12.69 23.36 -44.73
C SER A 49 13.93 22.46 -44.91
N PRO A 50 15.10 23.03 -45.25
CA PRO A 50 16.34 22.25 -45.36
C PRO A 50 16.91 21.84 -43.99
N GLU A 51 16.54 22.52 -42.92
CA GLU A 51 17.08 22.33 -41.57
C GLU A 51 16.26 21.28 -40.79
N PRO A 52 16.83 20.09 -40.45
CA PRO A 52 16.11 19.04 -39.73
C PRO A 52 15.52 19.50 -38.41
N THR A 53 16.29 20.23 -37.60
CA THR A 53 15.83 20.74 -36.29
C THR A 53 14.60 21.65 -36.41
N ILE A 54 14.49 22.41 -37.50
CA ILE A 54 13.32 23.27 -37.76
C ILE A 54 12.13 22.46 -38.29
N ARG A 55 12.37 21.42 -39.10
CA ARG A 55 11.31 20.48 -39.51
C ARG A 55 10.73 19.75 -38.31
N MET A 56 11.58 19.26 -37.42
CA MET A 56 11.16 18.58 -36.19
C MET A 56 10.35 19.50 -35.29
N LEU A 57 10.84 20.72 -35.03
CA LEU A 57 10.09 21.69 -34.23
C LEU A 57 8.75 22.05 -34.88
N ALA A 58 8.70 22.21 -36.19
CA ALA A 58 7.45 22.45 -36.90
C ALA A 58 6.49 21.26 -36.80
N ALA A 59 6.99 20.02 -36.80
CA ALA A 59 6.17 18.82 -36.60
C ALA A 59 5.57 18.75 -35.20
N VAL A 60 6.37 19.02 -34.15
CA VAL A 60 5.90 19.09 -32.76
C VAL A 60 4.80 20.13 -32.59
N GLN A 61 5.01 21.34 -33.12
CA GLN A 61 3.99 22.40 -33.01
C GLN A 61 2.78 22.13 -33.91
N ALA A 62 2.97 21.51 -35.08
CA ALA A 62 1.85 21.13 -35.94
C ALA A 62 0.96 20.10 -35.25
N LEU A 63 1.54 19.08 -34.60
CA LEU A 63 0.81 18.04 -33.88
C LEU A 63 -0.19 18.63 -32.88
N ARG A 64 0.23 19.65 -32.10
CA ARG A 64 -0.63 20.38 -31.15
C ARG A 64 -1.75 21.18 -31.81
N LEU A 65 -1.51 21.67 -33.03
CA LEU A 65 -2.47 22.51 -33.78
C LEU A 65 -3.44 21.70 -34.65
N VAL A 66 -3.16 20.42 -34.93
CA VAL A 66 -4.02 19.58 -35.76
C VAL A 66 -5.45 19.48 -35.20
N PRO A 67 -5.68 19.08 -33.93
CA PRO A 67 -7.03 19.00 -33.36
C PRO A 67 -7.75 20.36 -33.38
N LYS A 68 -7.01 21.44 -33.12
CA LYS A 68 -7.58 22.80 -33.02
C LYS A 68 -8.00 23.39 -34.38
N HIS A 69 -7.30 23.04 -35.46
CA HIS A 69 -7.37 23.80 -36.72
C HIS A 69 -7.59 22.99 -38.00
N TRP A 70 -7.34 21.67 -38.01
CA TRP A 70 -7.40 20.90 -39.26
C TRP A 70 -8.77 20.95 -39.94
N GLU A 71 -9.85 20.87 -39.17
CA GLU A 71 -11.22 20.97 -39.69
C GLU A 71 -11.55 22.35 -40.29
N LYS A 72 -10.87 23.40 -39.80
CA LYS A 72 -11.05 24.79 -40.24
C LYS A 72 -10.29 25.09 -41.54
N ILE A 73 -9.47 24.15 -42.03
CA ILE A 73 -8.78 24.27 -43.33
C ILE A 73 -9.77 24.04 -44.48
N GLU A 74 -9.64 24.86 -45.52
CA GLU A 74 -10.47 24.76 -46.72
C GLU A 74 -10.38 23.37 -47.37
N ALA A 75 -11.52 22.71 -47.57
CA ALA A 75 -11.60 21.34 -48.08
C ALA A 75 -10.86 21.11 -49.41
N GLY A 76 -10.79 22.12 -50.29
CA GLY A 76 -10.05 22.05 -51.55
C GLY A 76 -8.52 21.94 -51.38
N GLN A 77 -7.98 22.34 -50.23
CA GLN A 77 -6.54 22.31 -49.94
C GLN A 77 -6.09 21.00 -49.29
N LYS A 78 -6.96 20.36 -48.50
CA LYS A 78 -6.63 19.14 -47.73
C LYS A 78 -6.02 18.01 -48.59
N PRO A 79 -6.55 17.64 -49.78
CA PRO A 79 -5.98 16.56 -50.59
C PRO A 79 -4.53 16.81 -51.03
N ALA A 80 -4.19 18.07 -51.35
CA ALA A 80 -2.83 18.42 -51.74
C ALA A 80 -1.87 18.34 -50.55
N VAL A 81 -2.30 18.82 -49.38
CA VAL A 81 -1.52 18.75 -48.13
C VAL A 81 -1.24 17.30 -47.74
N ARG A 82 -2.27 16.46 -47.72
CA ARG A 82 -2.18 15.02 -47.45
C ARG A 82 -1.13 14.33 -48.33
N ASN A 83 -1.21 14.56 -49.65
CA ASN A 83 -0.28 13.97 -50.61
C ASN A 83 1.16 14.48 -50.43
N GLU A 84 1.35 15.78 -50.18
CA GLU A 84 2.70 16.33 -49.95
C GLU A 84 3.32 15.81 -48.64
N LEU A 85 2.54 15.64 -47.57
CA LEU A 85 3.02 15.05 -46.32
C LEU A 85 3.47 13.60 -46.50
N LEU A 86 2.69 12.78 -47.20
CA LEU A 86 3.07 11.40 -47.51
C LEU A 86 4.32 11.32 -48.38
N GLN A 87 4.49 12.23 -49.33
CA GLN A 87 5.72 12.28 -50.12
C GLN A 87 6.90 12.81 -49.31
N ALA A 88 6.69 13.74 -48.38
CA ALA A 88 7.74 14.28 -47.53
C ALA A 88 8.32 13.20 -46.61
N VAL A 89 7.47 12.44 -45.92
CA VAL A 89 7.94 11.39 -44.99
C VAL A 89 8.71 10.28 -45.69
N VAL A 90 8.36 9.94 -46.93
CA VAL A 90 9.10 8.97 -47.76
C VAL A 90 10.46 9.52 -48.22
N ARG A 91 10.57 10.84 -48.45
CA ARG A 91 11.82 11.49 -48.87
C ARG A 91 12.73 11.85 -47.70
N GLU A 92 12.19 11.95 -46.49
CA GLU A 92 12.93 12.31 -45.28
C GLU A 92 14.10 11.36 -45.04
N GLN A 93 15.24 11.90 -44.62
CA GLN A 93 16.46 11.14 -44.34
C GLN A 93 16.78 11.11 -42.85
N ASP A 94 16.30 12.11 -42.11
CA ASP A 94 16.47 12.20 -40.65
C ASP A 94 15.38 11.40 -39.92
N SER A 95 15.77 10.44 -39.07
CA SER A 95 14.83 9.55 -38.37
C SER A 95 13.89 10.31 -37.43
N LYS A 96 14.39 11.29 -36.67
CA LYS A 96 13.57 12.09 -35.76
C LYS A 96 12.52 12.89 -36.52
N CYS A 97 12.91 13.55 -37.60
CA CYS A 97 11.96 14.25 -38.48
C CYS A 97 10.93 13.31 -39.10
N ARG A 98 11.34 12.09 -39.51
CA ARG A 98 10.45 11.06 -40.07
C ARG A 98 9.41 10.62 -39.04
N HIS A 99 9.80 10.47 -37.77
CA HIS A 99 8.88 10.13 -36.69
C HIS A 99 7.88 11.25 -36.43
N GLY A 100 8.36 12.49 -36.27
CA GLY A 100 7.50 13.67 -36.09
C GLY A 100 6.51 13.85 -37.26
N GLN A 101 6.96 13.64 -38.50
CA GLN A 101 6.10 13.66 -39.69
C GLN A 101 5.02 12.57 -39.65
N SER A 102 5.38 11.34 -39.26
CA SER A 102 4.44 10.23 -39.15
C SER A 102 3.36 10.49 -38.09
N ARG A 103 3.73 11.07 -36.94
CA ARG A 103 2.79 11.47 -35.88
C ARG A 103 1.82 12.56 -36.34
N VAL A 104 2.31 13.55 -37.08
CA VAL A 104 1.44 14.59 -37.70
C VAL A 104 0.49 13.97 -38.73
N ILE A 105 0.96 13.03 -39.55
CA ILE A 105 0.11 12.27 -40.48
C ILE A 105 -0.98 11.52 -39.72
N ALA A 106 -0.62 10.85 -38.62
CA ALA A 106 -1.57 10.11 -37.79
C ALA A 106 -2.64 11.01 -37.17
N ALA A 107 -2.25 12.12 -36.54
CA ALA A 107 -3.20 13.07 -35.95
C ALA A 107 -4.18 13.65 -36.98
N ILE A 108 -3.71 13.94 -38.20
CA ILE A 108 -4.59 14.39 -39.29
C ILE A 108 -5.52 13.26 -39.73
N ALA A 109 -4.98 12.04 -39.87
CA ALA A 109 -5.74 10.87 -40.30
C ALA A 109 -6.86 10.52 -39.32
N THR A 110 -6.64 10.63 -38.00
CA THR A 110 -7.67 10.41 -36.98
C THR A 110 -8.92 11.24 -37.25
N LEU A 111 -8.77 12.56 -37.44
CA LEU A 111 -9.87 13.47 -37.75
C LEU A 111 -10.50 13.20 -39.13
N ASP A 112 -9.66 12.82 -40.11
CA ASP A 112 -10.14 12.54 -41.46
C ASP A 112 -10.95 11.24 -41.51
N PHE A 113 -10.56 10.21 -40.77
CA PHE A 113 -11.24 8.92 -40.71
C PHE A 113 -12.67 9.04 -40.18
N GLU A 114 -12.89 9.85 -39.14
CA GLU A 114 -14.24 10.17 -38.62
C GLU A 114 -15.15 10.76 -39.69
N GLN A 115 -14.58 11.57 -40.58
CA GLN A 115 -15.28 12.20 -41.70
C GLN A 115 -15.32 11.33 -42.97
N ASN A 116 -14.78 10.10 -42.91
CA ASN A 116 -14.55 9.23 -44.07
C ASN A 116 -13.73 9.90 -45.20
N GLU A 117 -12.82 10.78 -44.81
CA GLU A 117 -11.85 11.44 -45.67
C GLU A 117 -10.51 10.67 -45.68
N TRP A 118 -9.75 10.77 -46.77
CA TRP A 118 -8.41 10.14 -46.93
C TRP A 118 -8.35 8.61 -47.08
N ALA A 119 -9.34 8.00 -47.75
CA ALA A 119 -9.39 6.55 -48.03
C ALA A 119 -8.13 5.93 -48.70
N ASP A 120 -7.31 6.73 -49.39
CA ASP A 120 -6.08 6.26 -50.06
C ASP A 120 -4.89 6.08 -49.10
N LEU A 121 -4.98 6.54 -47.84
CA LEU A 121 -3.88 6.47 -46.86
C LEU A 121 -3.50 5.02 -46.54
N LEU A 122 -4.47 4.19 -46.10
CA LEU A 122 -4.19 2.80 -45.73
C LEU A 122 -3.56 2.02 -46.90
N PRO A 123 -4.14 2.00 -48.13
CA PRO A 123 -3.50 1.34 -49.26
C PRO A 123 -2.05 1.79 -49.51
N ALA A 124 -1.77 3.10 -49.37
CA ALA A 124 -0.43 3.65 -49.59
C ALA A 124 0.58 3.16 -48.54
N ILE A 125 0.23 3.18 -47.25
CA ILE A 125 1.14 2.75 -46.18
C ILE A 125 1.37 1.23 -46.19
N TYR A 126 0.36 0.42 -46.55
CA TYR A 126 0.55 -1.03 -46.77
C TYR A 126 1.54 -1.30 -47.91
N GLN A 127 1.47 -0.51 -48.99
CA GLN A 127 2.43 -0.64 -50.10
C GLN A 127 3.85 -0.25 -49.67
N LEU A 128 4.00 0.81 -48.85
CA LEU A 128 5.29 1.20 -48.29
C LEU A 128 5.86 0.11 -47.39
N ALA A 129 5.06 -0.41 -46.45
CA ALA A 129 5.45 -1.46 -45.49
C ALA A 129 5.87 -2.78 -46.15
N THR A 130 5.45 -3.02 -47.40
CA THR A 130 5.78 -4.24 -48.18
C THR A 130 6.70 -3.99 -49.38
N SER A 131 7.29 -2.79 -49.46
CA SER A 131 8.18 -2.40 -50.56
C SER A 131 9.49 -3.20 -50.57
N ASP A 132 10.06 -3.44 -51.75
CA ASP A 132 11.42 -3.98 -51.90
C ASP A 132 12.49 -3.00 -51.39
N THR A 133 12.13 -1.75 -51.10
CA THR A 133 13.06 -0.73 -50.57
C THR A 133 12.97 -0.64 -49.05
N VAL A 134 14.08 -0.94 -48.36
CA VAL A 134 14.18 -0.93 -46.89
C VAL A 134 13.63 0.36 -46.26
N GLY A 135 14.14 1.53 -46.66
CA GLY A 135 13.69 2.81 -46.09
C GLY A 135 12.20 3.13 -46.32
N GLN A 136 11.58 2.56 -47.36
CA GLN A 136 10.12 2.68 -47.54
C GLN A 136 9.35 1.78 -46.57
N ARG A 137 9.87 0.58 -46.27
CA ARG A 137 9.29 -0.29 -45.24
C ARG A 137 9.39 0.33 -43.85
N GLU A 138 10.51 0.97 -43.53
CA GLU A 138 10.71 1.69 -42.27
C GLU A 138 9.69 2.82 -42.12
N VAL A 139 9.50 3.65 -43.16
CA VAL A 139 8.46 4.70 -43.17
C VAL A 139 7.06 4.09 -43.03
N GLY A 140 6.74 3.08 -43.85
CA GLY A 140 5.40 2.47 -43.85
C GLY A 140 5.04 1.86 -42.50
N SER A 141 5.96 1.10 -41.89
CA SER A 141 5.75 0.48 -40.57
C SER A 141 5.61 1.51 -39.44
N TYR A 142 6.42 2.58 -39.43
CA TYR A 142 6.32 3.61 -38.40
C TYR A 142 5.03 4.45 -38.52
N VAL A 143 4.57 4.75 -39.73
CA VAL A 143 3.29 5.43 -39.94
C VAL A 143 2.13 4.54 -39.48
N ILE A 144 2.18 3.23 -39.74
CA ILE A 144 1.18 2.27 -39.24
C ILE A 144 1.15 2.29 -37.71
N PHE A 145 2.31 2.18 -37.06
CA PHE A 145 2.42 2.30 -35.61
C PHE A 145 1.81 3.62 -35.09
N SER A 146 2.20 4.75 -35.69
CA SER A 146 1.70 6.07 -35.28
C SER A 146 0.18 6.21 -35.43
N LEU A 147 -0.41 5.59 -36.46
CA LEU A 147 -1.85 5.59 -36.68
C LEU A 147 -2.58 4.72 -35.65
N LEU A 148 -2.04 3.54 -35.36
CA LEU A 148 -2.59 2.62 -34.39
C LEU A 148 -2.61 3.24 -33.00
N GLU A 149 -1.52 3.88 -32.59
CA GLU A 149 -1.45 4.57 -31.30
C GLU A 149 -2.36 5.80 -31.23
N ALA A 150 -2.59 6.50 -32.34
CA ALA A 150 -3.41 7.72 -32.35
C ALA A 150 -4.93 7.45 -32.43
N ASN A 151 -5.36 6.32 -32.99
CA ASN A 151 -6.76 5.92 -33.08
C ASN A 151 -6.90 4.40 -33.24
N PRO A 152 -6.66 3.60 -32.17
CA PRO A 152 -6.80 2.16 -32.23
C PRO A 152 -8.18 1.69 -32.72
N PRO A 153 -9.33 2.18 -32.20
CA PRO A 153 -10.66 1.65 -32.54
C PRO A 153 -11.00 1.67 -34.03
N TYR A 154 -10.44 2.62 -34.80
CA TYR A 154 -10.63 2.65 -36.25
C TYR A 154 -10.15 1.37 -36.97
N PHE A 155 -9.23 0.63 -36.36
CA PHE A 155 -8.58 -0.54 -36.97
C PHE A 155 -9.23 -1.88 -36.64
N GLU A 156 -10.34 -1.93 -35.89
CA GLU A 156 -11.09 -3.16 -35.59
C GLU A 156 -11.42 -3.96 -36.86
N ASP A 157 -11.97 -3.30 -37.88
CA ASP A 157 -12.30 -3.90 -39.18
C ASP A 157 -11.07 -4.23 -40.06
N HIS A 158 -9.87 -3.93 -39.58
CA HIS A 158 -8.61 -4.08 -40.31
C HIS A 158 -7.62 -5.07 -39.66
N LEU A 159 -7.95 -5.62 -38.49
CA LEU A 159 -7.11 -6.52 -37.70
C LEU A 159 -6.50 -7.66 -38.51
N GLN A 160 -7.33 -8.44 -39.22
CA GLN A 160 -6.85 -9.60 -39.98
C GLN A 160 -5.78 -9.22 -41.02
N ARG A 161 -5.95 -8.07 -41.69
CA ARG A 161 -5.00 -7.58 -42.69
C ARG A 161 -3.73 -7.06 -42.04
N LEU A 162 -3.82 -6.45 -40.87
CA LEU A 162 -2.65 -6.05 -40.07
C LEU A 162 -1.87 -7.28 -39.60
N PHE A 163 -2.52 -8.33 -39.10
CA PHE A 163 -1.85 -9.57 -38.69
C PHE A 163 -1.09 -10.23 -39.84
N GLU A 164 -1.68 -10.29 -41.04
CA GLU A 164 -0.98 -10.80 -42.24
C GLU A 164 0.26 -9.98 -42.61
N LEU A 165 0.23 -8.66 -42.38
CA LEU A 165 1.38 -7.79 -42.56
C LEU A 165 2.43 -8.04 -41.48
N PHE A 166 2.01 -8.03 -40.22
CA PHE A 166 2.88 -8.17 -39.03
C PHE A 166 3.60 -9.50 -38.99
N ALA A 167 2.95 -10.60 -39.42
CA ALA A 167 3.58 -11.90 -39.57
C ALA A 167 4.81 -11.91 -40.50
N LYS A 168 4.88 -10.94 -41.43
CA LYS A 168 6.04 -10.73 -42.32
C LYS A 168 7.01 -9.71 -41.75
N THR A 169 6.51 -8.56 -41.28
CA THR A 169 7.36 -7.43 -40.88
C THR A 169 8.05 -7.62 -39.54
N ILE A 170 7.48 -8.40 -38.60
CA ILE A 170 8.14 -8.75 -37.33
C ILE A 170 9.42 -9.59 -37.56
N ARG A 171 9.53 -10.25 -38.72
CA ARG A 171 10.70 -11.01 -39.17
C ARG A 171 11.37 -10.37 -40.39
N ASP A 172 11.30 -9.04 -40.53
CA ASP A 172 11.96 -8.36 -41.65
C ASP A 172 13.45 -8.75 -41.71
N PRO A 173 13.96 -9.23 -42.86
CA PRO A 173 15.30 -9.77 -42.94
C PRO A 173 16.39 -8.69 -42.99
N GLU A 174 16.05 -7.44 -43.29
CA GLU A 174 17.01 -6.36 -43.56
C GLU A 174 16.96 -5.22 -42.55
N SER A 175 15.80 -4.94 -41.93
CA SER A 175 15.64 -3.78 -41.05
C SER A 175 15.11 -4.14 -39.66
N ARG A 176 15.90 -3.76 -38.65
CA ARG A 176 15.51 -3.80 -37.23
C ARG A 176 14.41 -2.79 -36.89
N ASP A 177 14.39 -1.64 -37.56
CA ASP A 177 13.36 -0.61 -37.37
C ASP A 177 11.98 -1.14 -37.78
N VAL A 178 11.89 -1.87 -38.89
CA VAL A 178 10.64 -2.52 -39.30
C VAL A 178 10.17 -3.53 -38.26
N ARG A 179 11.09 -4.31 -37.67
CA ARG A 179 10.77 -5.30 -36.64
C ARG A 179 10.23 -4.64 -35.37
N ILE A 180 10.92 -3.62 -34.83
CA ILE A 180 10.50 -2.95 -33.60
C ILE A 180 9.21 -2.15 -33.80
N ASN A 181 9.05 -1.45 -34.92
CA ASN A 181 7.80 -0.75 -35.25
C ASN A 181 6.61 -1.72 -35.33
N THR A 182 6.85 -2.94 -35.82
CA THR A 182 5.82 -3.99 -35.85
C THR A 182 5.47 -4.45 -34.43
N MET A 183 6.47 -4.63 -33.57
CA MET A 183 6.26 -5.01 -32.17
C MET A 183 5.43 -3.95 -31.42
N LEU A 184 5.79 -2.67 -31.58
CA LEU A 184 5.03 -1.52 -31.04
C LEU A 184 3.60 -1.46 -31.61
N SER A 185 3.42 -1.73 -32.90
CA SER A 185 2.10 -1.78 -33.53
C SER A 185 1.21 -2.89 -32.96
N ILE A 186 1.78 -4.04 -32.61
CA ILE A 186 1.00 -5.14 -31.99
C ILE A 186 0.58 -4.74 -30.58
N SER A 187 1.46 -4.06 -29.83
CA SER A 187 1.13 -3.52 -28.51
C SER A 187 -0.07 -2.56 -28.55
N ALA A 188 -0.10 -1.65 -29.53
CA ALA A 188 -1.19 -0.69 -29.71
C ALA A 188 -2.53 -1.35 -30.11
N LEU A 189 -2.54 -2.62 -30.51
CA LEU A 189 -3.74 -3.36 -30.88
C LEU A 189 -4.32 -4.19 -29.73
N LEU A 190 -3.61 -4.37 -28.61
CA LEU A 190 -4.01 -5.30 -27.55
C LEU A 190 -5.41 -4.99 -27.01
N MET A 191 -5.73 -3.71 -26.82
CA MET A 191 -7.05 -3.26 -26.36
C MET A 191 -8.21 -3.56 -27.31
N LEU A 192 -7.94 -3.87 -28.59
CA LEU A 192 -8.97 -4.15 -29.60
C LEU A 192 -9.32 -5.64 -29.68
N ILE A 193 -8.62 -6.48 -28.92
CA ILE A 193 -8.79 -7.93 -28.99
C ILE A 193 -9.81 -8.33 -27.94
N ASP A 194 -11.04 -8.59 -28.41
CA ASP A 194 -12.05 -9.27 -27.60
C ASP A 194 -11.62 -10.74 -27.43
N VAL A 195 -11.12 -11.09 -26.25
CA VAL A 195 -10.55 -12.41 -25.98
C VAL A 195 -11.62 -13.50 -25.84
N ASP A 196 -12.86 -13.11 -25.54
CA ASP A 196 -13.99 -14.01 -25.34
C ASP A 196 -14.71 -14.33 -26.66
N GLU A 197 -14.85 -13.35 -27.55
CA GLU A 197 -15.59 -13.49 -28.80
C GLU A 197 -14.70 -13.72 -30.03
N ASP A 198 -13.44 -13.27 -30.03
CA ASP A 198 -12.51 -13.39 -31.18
C ASP A 198 -11.28 -14.27 -30.90
N GLU A 199 -11.53 -15.57 -30.77
CA GLU A 199 -10.47 -16.60 -30.63
C GLU A 199 -9.43 -16.55 -31.78
N THR A 200 -9.80 -16.05 -32.97
CA THR A 200 -8.88 -16.00 -34.12
C THR A 200 -7.83 -14.91 -33.94
N SER A 201 -8.27 -13.71 -33.55
CA SER A 201 -7.38 -12.58 -33.28
C SER A 201 -6.52 -12.83 -32.04
N LEU A 202 -7.10 -13.39 -30.97
CA LEU A 202 -6.36 -13.82 -29.78
C LEU A 202 -5.22 -14.79 -30.14
N ASN A 203 -5.52 -15.85 -30.90
CA ASN A 203 -4.51 -16.81 -31.33
C ASN A 203 -3.43 -16.16 -32.21
N ALA A 204 -3.79 -15.21 -33.08
CA ALA A 204 -2.84 -14.50 -33.93
C ALA A 204 -1.86 -13.66 -33.10
N VAL A 205 -2.38 -12.91 -32.11
CA VAL A 205 -1.58 -12.08 -31.20
C VAL A 205 -0.61 -12.94 -30.39
N GLN A 206 -1.09 -14.04 -29.79
CA GLN A 206 -0.24 -14.96 -29.04
C GLN A 206 0.91 -15.51 -29.89
N GLU A 207 0.67 -15.84 -31.16
CA GLU A 207 1.69 -16.37 -32.07
C GLU A 207 2.79 -15.36 -32.47
N PHE A 208 2.61 -14.07 -32.19
CA PHE A 208 3.68 -13.08 -32.38
C PHE A 208 4.71 -13.09 -31.26
N ILE A 209 4.36 -13.53 -30.04
CA ILE A 209 5.24 -13.47 -28.85
C ILE A 209 6.61 -14.10 -29.10
N PRO A 210 6.75 -15.30 -29.70
CA PRO A 210 8.07 -15.87 -29.99
C PRO A 210 8.93 -15.00 -30.92
N ALA A 211 8.32 -14.34 -31.91
CA ALA A 211 9.04 -13.46 -32.81
C ALA A 211 9.44 -12.14 -32.13
N MET A 212 8.62 -11.64 -31.21
CA MET A 212 8.97 -10.48 -30.37
C MET A 212 10.16 -10.78 -29.46
N VAL A 213 10.22 -11.99 -28.88
CA VAL A 213 11.38 -12.45 -28.10
C VAL A 213 12.64 -12.48 -28.96
N ASP A 214 12.54 -12.91 -30.22
CA ASP A 214 13.68 -12.87 -31.16
C ASP A 214 14.13 -11.41 -31.46
N VAL A 215 13.20 -10.45 -31.52
CA VAL A 215 13.52 -9.02 -31.67
C VAL A 215 14.27 -8.49 -30.45
N LEU A 216 13.80 -8.79 -29.23
CA LEU A 216 14.49 -8.42 -27.99
C LEU A 216 15.89 -9.03 -27.92
N LYS A 217 16.05 -10.33 -28.27
CA LYS A 217 17.37 -10.98 -28.30
C LYS A 217 18.34 -10.27 -29.23
N ASP A 218 17.91 -9.92 -30.45
CA ASP A 218 18.76 -9.19 -31.40
C ASP A 218 19.08 -7.77 -30.92
N ALA A 219 18.15 -7.09 -30.22
CA ALA A 219 18.40 -5.79 -29.60
C ALA A 219 19.47 -5.89 -28.49
N VAL A 220 19.35 -6.88 -27.60
CA VAL A 220 20.34 -7.17 -26.54
C VAL A 220 21.70 -7.53 -27.13
N GLU A 221 21.74 -8.44 -28.11
CA GLU A 221 22.99 -8.86 -28.77
C GLU A 221 23.69 -7.70 -29.50
N SER A 222 22.93 -6.71 -29.96
CA SER A 222 23.47 -5.53 -30.65
C SER A 222 23.77 -4.34 -29.74
N GLY A 223 23.39 -4.40 -28.46
CA GLY A 223 23.59 -3.32 -27.49
C GLY A 223 22.78 -2.05 -27.83
N ASP A 224 21.58 -2.22 -28.38
CA ASP A 224 20.70 -1.13 -28.81
C ASP A 224 19.71 -0.76 -27.70
N SER A 225 20.12 0.14 -26.80
CA SER A 225 19.36 0.51 -25.59
C SER A 225 17.93 0.97 -25.89
N ASP A 226 17.72 1.79 -26.92
CA ASP A 226 16.40 2.30 -27.31
C ASP A 226 15.46 1.14 -27.66
N ARG A 227 15.93 0.18 -28.46
CA ARG A 227 15.12 -0.98 -28.86
C ARG A 227 14.92 -1.98 -27.73
N ILE A 228 15.88 -2.11 -26.83
CA ILE A 228 15.74 -2.92 -25.61
C ILE A 228 14.58 -2.36 -24.79
N GLN A 229 14.60 -1.07 -24.48
CA GLN A 229 13.55 -0.40 -23.73
C GLN A 229 12.17 -0.57 -24.41
N GLN A 230 12.07 -0.25 -25.70
CA GLN A 230 10.82 -0.42 -26.47
C GLN A 230 10.31 -1.86 -26.46
N SER A 231 11.22 -2.85 -26.50
CA SER A 231 10.82 -4.25 -26.46
C SER A 231 10.25 -4.63 -25.10
N PHE A 232 10.84 -4.14 -24.00
CA PHE A 232 10.30 -4.32 -22.66
C PHE A 232 8.93 -3.66 -22.52
N GLU A 233 8.78 -2.38 -22.90
CA GLU A 233 7.49 -1.65 -22.86
C GLU A 233 6.34 -2.40 -23.54
N VAL A 234 6.62 -3.07 -24.67
CA VAL A 234 5.62 -3.91 -25.34
C VAL A 234 5.24 -5.12 -24.49
N PHE A 235 6.20 -5.86 -23.94
CA PHE A 235 5.88 -6.98 -23.05
C PHE A 235 5.14 -6.53 -21.78
N GLN A 236 5.44 -5.35 -21.27
CA GLN A 236 4.75 -4.75 -20.12
C GLN A 236 3.29 -4.43 -20.45
N SER A 237 3.02 -3.90 -21.66
CA SER A 237 1.65 -3.70 -22.12
C SER A 237 0.82 -4.99 -22.13
N PHE A 238 1.41 -6.15 -22.45
CA PHE A 238 0.69 -7.44 -22.35
C PHE A 238 0.27 -7.79 -20.91
N LEU A 239 0.97 -7.28 -19.89
CA LEU A 239 0.61 -7.47 -18.48
C LEU A 239 -0.48 -6.48 -18.03
N ALA A 240 -0.64 -5.35 -18.72
CA ALA A 240 -1.66 -4.35 -18.40
C ALA A 240 -3.06 -4.69 -18.94
N TYR A 241 -3.17 -5.61 -19.91
CA TYR A 241 -4.46 -6.03 -20.50
C TYR A 241 -4.91 -7.41 -20.02
N GLU A 242 -5.90 -8.02 -20.65
CA GLU A 242 -6.41 -9.34 -20.25
C GLU A 242 -5.34 -10.46 -20.30
N SER A 243 -5.34 -11.32 -19.28
CA SER A 243 -4.37 -12.41 -19.11
C SER A 243 -4.28 -13.33 -20.34
N ALA A 244 -5.42 -13.56 -21.01
CA ALA A 244 -5.55 -14.44 -22.17
C ALA A 244 -4.53 -14.11 -23.27
N LEU A 245 -4.18 -12.83 -23.47
CA LEU A 245 -3.27 -12.37 -24.52
C LEU A 245 -1.85 -12.94 -24.39
N ILE A 246 -1.40 -13.23 -23.17
CA ILE A 246 -0.04 -13.72 -22.89
C ILE A 246 -0.01 -15.18 -22.43
N ASN A 247 -1.14 -15.72 -21.96
CA ASN A 247 -1.23 -17.01 -21.26
C ASN A 247 -0.51 -18.19 -21.94
N LYS A 248 -0.53 -18.27 -23.27
CA LYS A 248 0.13 -19.35 -24.01
C LYS A 248 1.64 -19.41 -23.80
N TYR A 249 2.29 -18.26 -23.66
CA TYR A 249 3.75 -18.13 -23.57
C TYR A 249 4.21 -17.49 -22.25
N PHE A 250 3.29 -17.14 -21.34
CA PHE A 250 3.59 -16.47 -20.07
C PHE A 250 4.70 -17.18 -19.29
N LYS A 251 4.55 -18.49 -19.06
CA LYS A 251 5.56 -19.30 -18.37
C LYS A 251 6.93 -19.18 -19.05
N ASP A 252 7.01 -19.44 -20.35
CA ASP A 252 8.27 -19.41 -21.10
C ASP A 252 8.92 -18.02 -21.08
N LEU A 253 8.11 -16.95 -21.09
CA LEU A 253 8.60 -15.58 -21.00
C LEU A 253 9.18 -15.26 -19.62
N VAL A 254 8.52 -15.67 -18.54
CA VAL A 254 9.05 -15.54 -17.17
C VAL A 254 10.41 -16.25 -17.05
N PHE A 255 10.53 -17.49 -17.54
CA PHE A 255 11.80 -18.21 -17.56
C PHE A 255 12.88 -17.49 -18.36
N PHE A 256 12.53 -16.97 -19.55
CA PHE A 256 13.46 -16.22 -20.39
C PHE A 256 13.97 -14.95 -19.69
N MET A 257 13.09 -14.21 -19.00
CA MET A 257 13.47 -13.01 -18.26
C MET A 257 14.34 -13.35 -17.03
N MET A 258 14.09 -14.47 -16.35
CA MET A 258 14.96 -14.98 -15.27
C MET A 258 16.36 -15.34 -15.79
N GLU A 259 16.46 -15.91 -16.99
CA GLU A 259 17.75 -16.19 -17.64
C GLU A 259 18.49 -14.90 -18.00
N LEU A 260 17.79 -13.90 -18.54
CA LEU A 260 18.38 -12.59 -18.82
C LEU A 260 18.87 -11.90 -17.54
N ALA A 261 18.03 -11.82 -16.51
CA ALA A 261 18.34 -11.17 -15.23
C ALA A 261 19.55 -11.82 -14.51
N SER A 262 19.66 -13.15 -14.57
CA SER A 262 20.75 -13.91 -13.93
C SER A 262 22.02 -14.03 -14.77
N ASN A 263 22.03 -13.47 -15.99
CA ASN A 263 23.19 -13.49 -16.86
C ASN A 263 24.16 -12.35 -16.50
N THR A 264 25.18 -12.65 -15.70
CA THR A 264 26.23 -11.70 -15.30
C THR A 264 27.13 -11.21 -16.45
N GLN A 265 26.91 -11.67 -17.69
CA GLN A 265 27.58 -11.17 -18.89
C GLN A 265 26.70 -10.21 -19.71
N ALA A 266 25.42 -10.06 -19.35
CA ALA A 266 24.53 -9.07 -19.95
C ALA A 266 24.75 -7.69 -19.31
N ASP A 267 24.36 -6.66 -20.05
CA ASP A 267 24.36 -5.28 -19.56
C ASP A 267 23.42 -5.11 -18.36
N GLU A 268 23.80 -4.28 -17.38
CA GLU A 268 23.01 -4.09 -16.15
C GLU A 268 21.63 -3.53 -16.42
N ASP A 269 21.48 -2.64 -17.42
CA ASP A 269 20.17 -2.07 -17.78
C ASP A 269 19.24 -3.17 -18.31
N VAL A 270 19.75 -4.10 -19.11
CA VAL A 270 18.97 -5.26 -19.60
C VAL A 270 18.52 -6.15 -18.44
N ARG A 271 19.41 -6.40 -17.49
CA ARG A 271 19.12 -7.22 -16.31
C ARG A 271 18.09 -6.55 -15.41
N ASN A 272 18.21 -5.24 -15.20
CA ASN A 272 17.27 -4.42 -14.44
C ASN A 272 15.88 -4.42 -15.09
N GLN A 273 15.79 -4.21 -16.42
CA GLN A 273 14.52 -4.28 -17.15
C GLN A 273 13.88 -5.67 -17.08
N ALA A 274 14.68 -6.75 -17.17
CA ALA A 274 14.18 -8.10 -16.97
C ALA A 274 13.63 -8.32 -15.56
N LEU A 275 14.29 -7.82 -14.52
CA LEU A 275 13.80 -7.88 -13.13
C LEU A 275 12.53 -7.04 -12.93
N ALA A 276 12.44 -5.85 -13.53
CA ALA A 276 11.26 -5.01 -13.48
C ALA A 276 10.05 -5.70 -14.13
N PHE A 277 10.23 -6.34 -15.29
CA PHE A 277 9.19 -7.15 -15.93
C PHE A 277 8.76 -8.33 -15.04
N LEU A 278 9.70 -9.00 -14.36
CA LEU A 278 9.37 -10.08 -13.43
C LEU A 278 8.55 -9.57 -12.23
N ALA A 279 8.88 -8.39 -11.69
CA ALA A 279 8.10 -7.76 -10.62
C ALA A 279 6.67 -7.42 -11.08
N GLN A 280 6.52 -6.90 -12.30
CA GLN A 280 5.20 -6.65 -12.88
C GLN A 280 4.41 -7.94 -13.13
N CYS A 281 5.06 -9.05 -13.48
CA CYS A 281 4.39 -10.35 -13.55
C CYS A 281 3.84 -10.76 -12.17
N VAL A 282 4.58 -10.49 -11.10
CA VAL A 282 4.13 -10.77 -9.73
C VAL A 282 2.92 -9.90 -9.37
N ARG A 283 2.97 -8.60 -9.67
CA ARG A 283 1.90 -7.64 -9.38
C ARG A 283 0.61 -7.88 -10.16
N TYR A 284 0.71 -8.06 -11.48
CA TYR A 284 -0.46 -8.09 -12.38
C TYR A 284 -0.94 -9.49 -12.76
N ARG A 285 -0.14 -10.53 -12.48
CA ARG A 285 -0.42 -11.94 -12.85
C ARG A 285 -0.12 -12.90 -11.70
N ARG A 286 -0.42 -12.48 -10.48
CA ARG A 286 -0.18 -13.25 -9.24
C ARG A 286 -0.88 -14.60 -9.30
N MET A 287 -2.13 -14.66 -9.73
CA MET A 287 -2.94 -15.89 -9.82
C MET A 287 -2.33 -16.87 -10.81
N LYS A 288 -1.83 -16.38 -11.97
CA LYS A 288 -1.10 -17.22 -12.93
C LYS A 288 0.20 -17.76 -12.35
N ILE A 289 0.98 -16.95 -11.65
CA ILE A 289 2.20 -17.42 -11.00
C ILE A 289 1.88 -18.47 -9.94
N GLN A 290 0.85 -18.24 -9.13
CA GLN A 290 0.40 -19.19 -8.12
C GLN A 290 -0.07 -20.52 -8.74
N ALA A 291 -0.75 -20.47 -9.88
CA ALA A 291 -1.26 -21.65 -10.58
C ALA A 291 -0.15 -22.51 -11.21
N ILE A 292 0.98 -21.91 -11.61
CA ILE A 292 2.11 -22.64 -12.22
C ILE A 292 2.96 -23.30 -11.11
N PRO A 293 3.07 -24.64 -11.09
CA PRO A 293 3.83 -25.33 -10.05
C PRO A 293 5.28 -24.86 -9.96
N ASP A 294 5.74 -24.62 -8.73
CA ASP A 294 7.10 -24.24 -8.36
C ASP A 294 7.61 -22.89 -8.92
N LEU A 295 6.79 -22.10 -9.63
CA LEU A 295 7.26 -20.87 -10.27
C LEU A 295 7.68 -19.80 -9.27
N GLY A 296 6.86 -19.52 -8.24
CA GLY A 296 7.22 -18.59 -7.16
C GLY A 296 8.52 -19.00 -6.44
N ALA A 297 8.71 -20.30 -6.22
CA ALA A 297 9.92 -20.83 -5.58
C ALA A 297 11.16 -20.64 -6.44
N GLU A 298 11.03 -20.76 -7.77
CA GLU A 298 12.13 -20.53 -8.69
C GLU A 298 12.47 -19.04 -8.81
N LEU A 299 11.47 -18.17 -8.86
CA LEU A 299 11.64 -16.71 -8.82
C LEU A 299 12.40 -16.28 -7.57
N MET A 300 12.01 -16.76 -6.39
CA MET A 300 12.71 -16.49 -5.14
C MET A 300 14.17 -16.96 -5.19
N ARG A 301 14.44 -18.20 -5.63
CA ARG A 301 15.81 -18.74 -5.70
C ARG A 301 16.70 -17.98 -6.68
N LYS A 302 16.16 -17.56 -7.84
CA LYS A 302 16.90 -16.74 -8.81
C LYS A 302 17.16 -15.33 -8.30
N SER A 303 16.20 -14.73 -7.64
CA SER A 303 16.37 -13.41 -7.02
C SER A 303 17.46 -13.46 -5.93
N LEU A 304 17.46 -14.51 -5.09
CA LEU A 304 18.52 -14.73 -4.10
C LEU A 304 19.90 -14.96 -4.73
N GLN A 305 19.95 -15.64 -5.89
CA GLN A 305 21.19 -15.81 -6.64
C GLN A 305 21.74 -14.46 -7.13
N ILE A 306 20.89 -13.61 -7.71
CA ILE A 306 21.27 -12.29 -8.22
C ILE A 306 21.65 -11.35 -7.07
N LEU A 307 20.89 -11.36 -5.98
CA LEU A 307 21.18 -10.57 -4.77
C LEU A 307 22.55 -10.91 -4.15
N SER A 308 23.08 -12.12 -4.40
CA SER A 308 24.43 -12.51 -3.95
C SER A 308 25.55 -11.72 -4.64
N GLU A 309 25.24 -10.94 -5.67
CA GLU A 309 26.16 -10.06 -6.39
C GLU A 309 26.27 -8.67 -5.74
N VAL A 310 25.53 -8.38 -4.66
CA VAL A 310 25.58 -7.09 -3.96
C VAL A 310 27.01 -6.70 -3.60
N ASP A 311 27.44 -5.50 -3.99
CA ASP A 311 28.81 -5.01 -3.74
C ASP A 311 28.93 -4.39 -2.33
N ASP A 312 30.15 -4.06 -1.92
CA ASP A 312 30.49 -3.40 -0.66
C ASP A 312 30.57 -1.85 -0.80
N ASP A 313 30.48 -1.33 -2.02
CA ASP A 313 30.61 0.09 -2.38
C ASP A 313 29.33 0.66 -3.04
N ASP A 314 28.26 -0.13 -3.12
CA ASP A 314 26.96 0.35 -3.62
C ASP A 314 26.32 1.24 -2.55
N ASP A 315 26.35 2.55 -2.74
CA ASP A 315 25.61 3.50 -1.91
C ASP A 315 24.09 3.24 -2.04
N GLU A 316 23.39 3.16 -0.91
CA GLU A 316 21.94 2.95 -0.87
C GLU A 316 21.16 4.07 -1.59
N ASP A 317 21.74 5.25 -1.78
CA ASP A 317 20.97 6.41 -2.23
C ASP A 317 20.99 6.62 -3.77
N ASP A 318 21.93 6.05 -4.55
CA ASP A 318 22.19 6.53 -5.93
C ASP A 318 22.30 5.49 -7.09
N ALA A 319 22.34 4.17 -6.84
CA ALA A 319 22.58 3.17 -7.91
C ALA A 319 21.48 2.10 -8.06
N THR A 320 20.81 2.06 -9.23
CA THR A 320 19.93 0.96 -9.64
C THR A 320 20.76 -0.22 -10.14
N THR A 321 21.17 -1.12 -9.24
CA THR A 321 21.93 -2.33 -9.60
C THR A 321 21.03 -3.57 -9.68
N PRO A 322 21.37 -4.60 -10.48
CA PRO A 322 20.58 -5.83 -10.55
C PRO A 322 20.37 -6.51 -9.20
N ALA A 323 21.34 -6.42 -8.27
CA ALA A 323 21.20 -6.98 -6.92
C ALA A 323 20.10 -6.26 -6.13
N ARG A 324 20.03 -4.93 -6.22
CA ARG A 324 19.00 -4.12 -5.52
C ARG A 324 17.62 -4.29 -6.15
N THR A 325 17.53 -4.34 -7.48
CA THR A 325 16.28 -4.65 -8.18
C THR A 325 15.78 -6.07 -7.86
N ALA A 326 16.69 -7.04 -7.69
CA ALA A 326 16.32 -8.38 -7.22
C ALA A 326 15.84 -8.39 -5.76
N LEU A 327 16.37 -7.50 -4.90
CA LEU A 327 15.87 -7.33 -3.54
C LEU A 327 14.44 -6.76 -3.53
N ALA A 328 14.15 -5.77 -4.39
CA ALA A 328 12.79 -5.26 -4.58
C ALA A 328 11.83 -6.33 -5.13
N LEU A 329 12.31 -7.20 -6.02
CA LEU A 329 11.52 -8.35 -6.47
C LEU A 329 11.24 -9.35 -5.34
N ILE A 330 12.19 -9.59 -4.43
CA ILE A 330 11.98 -10.46 -3.25
C ILE A 330 10.90 -9.89 -2.33
N ASP A 331 10.91 -8.58 -2.14
CA ASP A 331 9.89 -7.86 -1.39
C ASP A 331 8.50 -8.04 -2.03
N GLN A 332 8.36 -7.69 -3.32
CA GLN A 332 7.10 -7.90 -4.07
C GLN A 332 6.62 -9.36 -4.05
N LEU A 333 7.53 -10.33 -4.23
CA LEU A 333 7.20 -11.75 -4.14
C LEU A 333 6.61 -12.11 -2.78
N SER A 334 7.13 -11.53 -1.71
CA SER A 334 6.71 -11.85 -0.34
C SER A 334 5.34 -11.25 -0.01
N SER A 335 5.03 -10.06 -0.54
CA SER A 335 3.76 -9.35 -0.31
C SER A 335 2.61 -9.89 -1.18
N ASP A 336 2.89 -10.28 -2.43
CA ASP A 336 1.83 -10.66 -3.38
C ASP A 336 1.53 -12.15 -3.46
N LEU A 337 2.47 -13.01 -3.02
CA LEU A 337 2.34 -14.46 -3.15
C LEU A 337 2.28 -15.16 -1.79
N PRO A 338 1.63 -16.34 -1.71
CA PRO A 338 1.54 -17.08 -0.46
C PRO A 338 2.92 -17.44 0.12
N PRO A 339 3.16 -17.32 1.44
CA PRO A 339 4.44 -17.62 2.07
C PRO A 339 5.00 -19.01 1.75
N ARG A 340 4.12 -20.00 1.54
CA ARG A 340 4.50 -21.37 1.14
C ARG A 340 5.21 -21.45 -0.21
N GLN A 341 4.91 -20.54 -1.14
CA GLN A 341 5.50 -20.54 -2.47
C GLN A 341 6.82 -19.78 -2.54
N VAL A 342 7.03 -18.79 -1.67
CA VAL A 342 8.15 -17.84 -1.80
C VAL A 342 9.02 -17.78 -0.54
N ILE A 343 8.44 -17.62 0.64
CA ILE A 343 9.21 -17.52 1.90
C ILE A 343 9.74 -18.89 2.34
N VAL A 344 8.94 -19.96 2.26
CA VAL A 344 9.42 -21.31 2.61
C VAL A 344 10.67 -21.70 1.78
N PRO A 345 10.70 -21.53 0.45
CA PRO A 345 11.93 -21.73 -0.33
C PRO A 345 13.12 -20.87 0.09
N LEU A 346 12.90 -19.62 0.51
CA LEU A 346 13.95 -18.77 1.09
C LEU A 346 14.49 -19.40 2.38
N LEU A 347 13.61 -19.82 3.30
CA LEU A 347 13.98 -20.43 4.57
C LEU A 347 14.73 -21.77 4.38
N GLU A 348 14.39 -22.55 3.35
CA GLU A 348 15.10 -23.78 3.00
C GLU A 348 16.56 -23.53 2.56
N GLU A 349 16.82 -22.45 1.81
CA GLU A 349 18.17 -22.07 1.37
C GLU A 349 18.96 -21.30 2.46
N PHE A 350 18.27 -20.65 3.40
CA PHE A 350 18.87 -19.75 4.38
C PHE A 350 20.06 -20.35 5.15
N PRO A 351 20.00 -21.57 5.73
CA PRO A 351 21.14 -22.13 6.47
C PRO A 351 22.39 -22.33 5.61
N LYS A 352 22.21 -22.66 4.32
CA LYS A 352 23.31 -22.87 3.37
C LYS A 352 23.95 -21.55 2.98
N TYR A 353 23.15 -20.50 2.77
CA TYR A 353 23.66 -19.17 2.45
C TYR A 353 24.36 -18.53 3.65
N ALA A 354 23.73 -18.56 4.83
CA ALA A 354 24.26 -17.95 6.06
C ALA A 354 25.63 -18.54 6.48
N SER A 355 25.92 -19.79 6.12
CA SER A 355 27.20 -20.46 6.41
C SER A 355 28.16 -20.53 5.22
N SER A 356 27.83 -19.86 4.10
CA SER A 356 28.63 -19.90 2.88
C SER A 356 29.99 -19.23 3.04
N GLN A 357 30.99 -19.73 2.32
CA GLN A 357 32.29 -19.07 2.20
C GLN A 357 32.22 -17.80 1.33
N ASN A 358 31.19 -17.65 0.50
CA ASN A 358 30.97 -16.45 -0.30
C ASN A 358 30.28 -15.36 0.57
N PRO A 359 30.93 -14.20 0.83
CA PRO A 359 30.32 -13.11 1.58
C PRO A 359 29.02 -12.59 0.95
N GLY A 360 28.95 -12.51 -0.37
CA GLY A 360 27.75 -12.05 -1.09
C GLY A 360 26.52 -12.93 -0.80
N GLN A 361 26.70 -14.25 -0.68
CA GLN A 361 25.61 -15.16 -0.27
C GLN A 361 25.20 -14.94 1.19
N ARG A 362 26.15 -14.66 2.09
CA ARG A 362 25.83 -14.34 3.50
C ARG A 362 25.07 -13.01 3.61
N LYS A 363 25.44 -11.99 2.81
CA LYS A 363 24.71 -10.72 2.68
C LYS A 363 23.30 -10.96 2.13
N ALA A 364 23.17 -11.68 1.03
CA ALA A 364 21.91 -11.89 0.34
C ALA A 364 20.85 -12.58 1.22
N CYS A 365 21.20 -13.61 1.99
CA CYS A 365 20.19 -14.31 2.78
C CYS A 365 19.62 -13.47 3.91
N ILE A 366 20.41 -12.60 4.55
CA ILE A 366 19.92 -11.76 5.65
C ILE A 366 19.15 -10.54 5.14
N LEU A 367 19.55 -9.97 4.00
CA LEU A 367 18.78 -8.92 3.32
C LEU A 367 17.44 -9.46 2.83
N ALA A 368 17.44 -10.62 2.17
CA ALA A 368 16.20 -11.27 1.72
C ALA A 368 15.29 -11.64 2.90
N LEU A 369 15.84 -12.18 3.99
CA LEU A 369 15.05 -12.49 5.19
C LEU A 369 14.42 -11.24 5.80
N GLY A 370 15.17 -10.14 5.87
CA GLY A 370 14.67 -8.86 6.37
C GLY A 370 13.52 -8.31 5.53
N ASN A 371 13.71 -8.22 4.22
CA ASN A 371 12.67 -7.68 3.33
C ASN A 371 11.46 -8.60 3.19
N SER A 372 11.63 -9.92 3.27
CA SER A 372 10.48 -10.84 3.26
C SER A 372 9.62 -10.80 4.54
N ALA A 373 10.05 -10.10 5.58
CA ALA A 373 9.30 -10.01 6.83
C ALA A 373 8.05 -9.13 6.69
N GLU A 374 8.15 -7.98 6.01
CA GLU A 374 7.04 -7.05 5.76
C GLU A 374 5.94 -7.70 4.91
N GLY A 375 6.31 -8.52 3.93
CA GLY A 375 5.35 -9.20 3.07
C GLY A 375 4.51 -10.28 3.76
N ALA A 376 5.03 -10.87 4.86
CA ALA A 376 4.30 -11.88 5.63
C ALA A 376 4.75 -11.95 7.11
N PRO A 377 4.42 -10.92 7.91
CA PRO A 377 4.89 -10.82 9.28
C PRO A 377 4.30 -11.91 10.18
N GLU A 378 3.03 -12.29 10.01
CA GLU A 378 2.41 -13.35 10.81
C GLU A 378 3.12 -14.69 10.57
N PHE A 379 3.35 -15.08 9.32
CA PHE A 379 4.08 -16.30 9.01
C PHE A 379 5.52 -16.24 9.54
N MET A 380 6.24 -15.14 9.30
CA MET A 380 7.63 -15.00 9.70
C MET A 380 7.81 -15.05 11.23
N SER A 381 6.88 -14.47 11.99
CA SER A 381 6.85 -14.52 13.47
C SER A 381 6.94 -15.95 14.01
N THR A 382 6.31 -16.91 13.32
CA THR A 382 6.31 -18.32 13.72
C THR A 382 7.63 -19.04 13.44
N GLN A 383 8.46 -18.48 12.55
CA GLN A 383 9.71 -19.11 12.08
C GLN A 383 10.96 -18.46 12.70
N ILE A 384 10.91 -17.17 13.06
CA ILE A 384 12.08 -16.36 13.38
C ILE A 384 12.94 -16.93 14.51
N SER A 385 12.31 -17.50 15.56
CA SER A 385 13.04 -18.08 16.70
C SER A 385 14.03 -19.19 16.28
N GLY A 386 13.70 -19.96 15.24
CA GLY A 386 14.58 -20.98 14.68
C GLY A 386 15.78 -20.42 13.90
N LEU A 387 15.66 -19.20 13.38
CA LEU A 387 16.67 -18.54 12.53
C LEU A 387 17.63 -17.67 13.33
N MET A 388 17.23 -17.19 14.52
CA MET A 388 18.01 -16.30 15.36
C MET A 388 19.46 -16.73 15.62
N PRO A 389 19.79 -18.02 15.85
CA PRO A 389 21.18 -18.44 16.01
C PRO A 389 22.07 -18.09 14.81
N ALA A 390 21.53 -18.18 13.59
CA ALA A 390 22.25 -17.83 12.37
C ALA A 390 22.30 -16.31 12.15
N VAL A 391 21.21 -15.59 12.43
CA VAL A 391 21.17 -14.11 12.38
C VAL A 391 22.23 -13.51 13.32
N LEU A 392 22.29 -13.99 14.57
CA LEU A 392 23.29 -13.56 15.56
C LEU A 392 24.72 -13.86 15.13
N ALA A 393 24.96 -14.96 14.41
CA ALA A 393 26.26 -15.28 13.86
C ALA A 393 26.67 -14.29 12.74
N LEU A 394 25.73 -13.88 11.88
CA LEU A 394 25.96 -12.90 10.81
C LEU A 394 26.25 -11.49 11.38
N LEU A 395 25.57 -11.08 12.45
CA LEU A 395 25.87 -9.83 13.16
C LEU A 395 27.29 -9.79 13.77
N GLN A 396 27.91 -10.96 13.92
CA GLN A 396 29.27 -11.13 14.44
C GLN A 396 30.24 -11.67 13.38
N ASP A 397 29.89 -11.59 12.09
CA ASP A 397 30.71 -12.10 11.00
C ASP A 397 32.11 -11.44 10.98
N SER A 398 33.12 -12.16 10.49
CA SER A 398 34.46 -11.61 10.34
C SER A 398 34.51 -10.49 9.32
N GLU A 399 33.73 -10.57 8.25
CA GLU A 399 33.66 -9.56 7.19
C GLU A 399 32.78 -8.39 7.61
N ARG A 400 33.31 -7.17 7.47
CA ARG A 400 32.60 -5.94 7.88
C ARG A 400 31.32 -5.73 7.09
N SER A 401 31.35 -5.94 5.77
CA SER A 401 30.18 -5.76 4.90
C SER A 401 29.06 -6.76 5.20
N VAL A 402 29.39 -7.99 5.62
CA VAL A 402 28.38 -8.95 6.08
C VAL A 402 27.72 -8.47 7.38
N ARG A 403 28.49 -7.94 8.33
CA ARG A 403 27.91 -7.34 9.55
C ARG A 403 27.00 -6.16 9.23
N TYR A 404 27.39 -5.31 8.27
CA TYR A 404 26.56 -4.21 7.79
C TYR A 404 25.22 -4.71 7.24
N SER A 405 25.22 -5.62 6.26
CA SER A 405 23.99 -6.20 5.72
C SER A 405 23.16 -6.94 6.77
N ALA A 406 23.80 -7.55 7.77
CA ALA A 406 23.10 -8.19 8.87
C ALA A 406 22.39 -7.19 9.79
N LEU A 407 22.96 -6.00 9.99
CA LEU A 407 22.28 -4.91 10.71
C LEU A 407 21.09 -4.37 9.91
N LEU A 408 21.21 -4.24 8.59
CA LEU A 408 20.08 -3.83 7.73
C LEU A 408 18.96 -4.87 7.76
N GLY A 409 19.29 -6.15 7.58
CA GLY A 409 18.28 -7.22 7.66
C GLY A 409 17.64 -7.31 9.05
N LEU A 410 18.41 -7.12 10.12
CA LEU A 410 17.85 -7.05 11.48
C LEU A 410 16.96 -5.82 11.68
N MET A 411 17.31 -4.67 11.08
CA MET A 411 16.52 -3.44 11.17
C MET A 411 15.12 -3.69 10.62
N ARG A 412 15.03 -4.27 9.41
CA ARG A 412 13.78 -4.68 8.75
C ARG A 412 13.00 -5.73 9.55
N LEU A 413 13.68 -6.78 10.04
CA LEU A 413 13.03 -7.72 10.96
C LEU A 413 12.47 -7.04 12.22
N GLY A 414 13.12 -5.97 12.68
CA GLY A 414 12.69 -5.21 13.84
C GLY A 414 11.45 -4.35 13.63
N GLU A 415 11.08 -4.03 12.38
CA GLU A 415 9.91 -3.20 12.07
C GLU A 415 8.62 -3.95 12.42
N ASP A 416 8.51 -5.23 12.02
CA ASP A 416 7.29 -6.04 12.24
C ASP A 416 7.44 -7.13 13.30
N LEU A 417 8.66 -7.59 13.60
CA LEU A 417 8.88 -8.81 14.41
C LEU A 417 9.61 -8.55 15.73
N ALA A 418 9.69 -7.30 16.19
CA ALA A 418 10.39 -6.96 17.44
C ALA A 418 9.91 -7.83 18.61
N ASP A 419 8.60 -7.93 18.83
CA ASP A 419 8.02 -8.72 19.93
C ASP A 419 8.31 -10.22 19.81
N SER A 420 8.33 -10.73 18.57
CA SER A 420 8.63 -12.14 18.26
C SER A 420 10.07 -12.54 18.59
N MET A 421 10.97 -11.55 18.73
CA MET A 421 12.38 -11.75 19.05
C MET A 421 12.72 -11.59 20.54
N THR A 422 11.71 -11.46 21.41
CA THR A 422 11.88 -11.22 22.87
C THR A 422 12.89 -12.14 23.56
N ALA A 423 12.90 -13.43 23.20
CA ALA A 423 13.83 -14.40 23.79
C ALA A 423 15.31 -14.13 23.47
N HIS A 424 15.60 -13.28 22.48
CA HIS A 424 16.93 -13.01 21.94
C HIS A 424 17.38 -11.55 22.11
N HIS A 425 16.55 -10.67 22.71
CA HIS A 425 16.88 -9.24 22.88
C HIS A 425 18.22 -9.01 23.59
N ASP A 426 18.55 -9.82 24.60
CA ASP A 426 19.82 -9.74 25.31
C ASP A 426 21.04 -10.01 24.41
N ASP A 427 20.92 -11.01 23.52
CA ASP A 427 21.96 -11.39 22.58
C ASP A 427 22.09 -10.36 21.45
N ILE A 428 20.96 -9.84 20.95
CA ILE A 428 20.90 -8.76 19.96
C ILE A 428 21.60 -7.52 20.51
N MET A 429 21.21 -7.04 21.70
CA MET A 429 21.82 -5.87 22.33
C MET A 429 23.33 -6.02 22.49
N THR A 430 23.78 -7.21 22.88
CA THR A 430 25.21 -7.52 22.97
C THR A 430 25.91 -7.40 21.60
N ALA A 431 25.29 -7.91 20.53
CA ALA A 431 25.84 -7.80 19.17
C ALA A 431 25.88 -6.34 18.68
N LEU A 432 24.85 -5.53 18.98
CA LEU A 432 24.81 -4.11 18.64
C LEU A 432 25.93 -3.33 19.34
N VAL A 433 26.14 -3.56 20.64
CA VAL A 433 27.23 -2.93 21.39
C VAL A 433 28.59 -3.29 20.79
N ASN A 434 28.82 -4.56 20.44
CA ASN A 434 30.08 -4.99 19.84
C ASN A 434 30.33 -4.31 18.49
N ASN A 435 29.30 -4.16 17.65
CA ASN A 435 29.42 -3.47 16.37
C ASN A 435 29.74 -1.99 16.54
N LEU A 436 29.08 -1.29 17.49
CA LEU A 436 29.43 0.09 17.84
C LEU A 436 30.87 0.23 18.35
N GLU A 437 31.32 -0.68 19.20
CA GLU A 437 32.69 -0.63 19.75
C GLU A 437 33.76 -0.85 18.67
N HIS A 438 33.49 -1.69 17.67
CA HIS A 438 34.37 -1.86 16.51
C HIS A 438 34.37 -0.62 15.59
N ALA A 439 33.20 -0.05 15.31
CA ALA A 439 33.05 1.11 14.41
C ALA A 439 33.62 2.40 15.02
N ASN A 440 33.57 2.58 16.34
CA ASN A 440 34.04 3.80 17.01
C ASN A 440 35.58 3.94 17.08
N SER A 441 36.32 3.05 16.38
CA SER A 441 37.78 3.06 16.36
C SER A 441 38.37 4.16 15.45
N ASP A 442 37.67 4.50 14.36
CA ASP A 442 38.01 5.61 13.44
C ASP A 442 36.73 6.32 12.96
N PRO A 443 36.35 7.46 13.56
CA PRO A 443 35.15 8.23 13.19
C PRO A 443 35.20 8.89 11.80
N ALA A 444 36.34 8.85 11.10
CA ALA A 444 36.47 9.40 9.75
C ALA A 444 36.30 8.34 8.64
N ASP A 445 36.13 7.06 8.99
CA ASP A 445 35.85 5.97 8.05
C ASP A 445 34.34 5.92 7.75
N GLU A 446 33.95 6.19 6.50
CA GLU A 446 32.57 6.15 6.02
C GLU A 446 31.89 4.79 6.30
N LYS A 447 32.63 3.69 6.17
CA LYS A 447 32.10 2.34 6.44
C LYS A 447 31.89 2.08 7.94
N ASN A 448 32.56 2.82 8.81
CA ASN A 448 32.23 2.81 10.24
C ASN A 448 31.00 3.68 10.52
N ALA A 449 30.84 4.79 9.82
CA ALA A 449 29.64 5.64 9.92
C ALA A 449 28.38 4.87 9.50
N GLU A 450 28.44 4.09 8.42
CA GLU A 450 27.40 3.12 8.01
C GLU A 450 26.99 2.18 9.15
N ILE A 451 27.94 1.48 9.78
CA ILE A 451 27.65 0.58 10.90
C ILE A 451 26.99 1.33 12.06
N ILE A 452 27.47 2.54 12.39
CA ILE A 452 26.87 3.37 13.46
C ILE A 452 25.43 3.72 13.10
N ARG A 453 25.16 4.16 11.86
CA ARG A 453 23.82 4.45 11.35
C ARG A 453 22.92 3.23 11.45
N SER A 454 23.36 2.07 10.97
CA SER A 454 22.56 0.84 11.00
C SER A 454 22.29 0.35 12.42
N VAL A 455 23.25 0.45 13.35
CA VAL A 455 22.96 0.12 14.76
C VAL A 455 21.93 1.09 15.34
N CYS A 456 22.02 2.39 15.04
CA CYS A 456 21.01 3.35 15.46
C CYS A 456 19.64 3.00 14.86
N GLY A 457 19.57 2.63 13.58
CA GLY A 457 18.34 2.20 12.93
C GLY A 457 17.74 0.92 13.52
N VAL A 458 18.54 -0.09 13.86
CA VAL A 458 18.03 -1.29 14.58
C VAL A 458 17.44 -0.91 15.93
N ILE A 459 18.08 0.01 16.65
CA ILE A 459 17.53 0.50 17.92
C ILE A 459 16.26 1.30 17.68
N ASP A 460 16.21 2.09 16.60
CA ASP A 460 15.05 2.88 16.22
C ASP A 460 13.82 2.01 15.94
N SER A 461 13.99 0.89 15.23
CA SER A 461 12.93 -0.07 14.92
C SER A 461 12.55 -0.96 16.11
N MET A 462 13.52 -1.43 16.89
CA MET A 462 13.26 -2.42 17.95
C MET A 462 13.03 -1.85 19.35
N ALA A 463 13.25 -0.55 19.60
CA ALA A 463 13.25 0.01 20.96
C ALA A 463 11.96 -0.30 21.74
N GLU A 464 10.80 -0.21 21.09
CA GLU A 464 9.50 -0.42 21.71
C GLU A 464 9.27 -1.90 22.05
N GLY A 465 9.83 -2.82 21.25
CA GLY A 465 9.75 -4.26 21.50
C GLY A 465 10.76 -4.80 22.52
N PHE A 466 11.89 -4.12 22.81
CA PHE A 466 12.95 -4.68 23.66
C PHE A 466 12.49 -5.12 25.06
N GLY A 467 11.43 -4.51 25.60
CA GLY A 467 10.85 -4.84 26.89
C GLY A 467 11.58 -4.21 28.09
N ASP A 468 10.84 -4.06 29.20
CA ASP A 468 11.28 -3.32 30.39
C ASP A 468 12.59 -3.84 31.00
N ASP A 469 12.76 -5.16 31.08
CA ASP A 469 13.93 -5.79 31.70
C ASP A 469 15.22 -5.50 30.92
N VAL A 470 15.15 -5.53 29.59
CA VAL A 470 16.28 -5.24 28.69
C VAL A 470 16.63 -3.76 28.77
N MET A 471 15.62 -2.89 28.75
CA MET A 471 15.83 -1.44 28.82
C MET A 471 16.37 -0.99 30.18
N GLN A 472 16.00 -1.64 31.28
CA GLN A 472 16.63 -1.40 32.59
C GLN A 472 18.12 -1.78 32.59
N LYS A 473 18.51 -2.80 31.83
CA LYS A 473 19.90 -3.30 31.77
C LYS A 473 20.79 -2.46 30.86
N TYR A 474 20.32 -2.04 29.69
CA TYR A 474 21.13 -1.38 28.67
C TYR A 474 20.81 0.10 28.44
N GLY A 475 19.62 0.58 28.82
CA GLY A 475 19.09 1.90 28.45
C GLY A 475 20.04 3.06 28.76
N GLU A 476 20.53 3.17 29.99
CA GLU A 476 21.45 4.26 30.39
C GLU A 476 22.77 4.24 29.58
N SER A 477 23.34 3.04 29.36
CA SER A 477 24.55 2.86 28.58
C SER A 477 24.33 3.23 27.11
N MET A 478 23.20 2.85 26.53
CA MET A 478 22.85 3.17 25.15
C MET A 478 22.59 4.66 24.95
N ILE A 479 21.80 5.29 25.82
CA ILE A 479 21.56 6.74 25.79
C ILE A 479 22.90 7.50 25.83
N THR A 480 23.83 7.07 26.68
CA THR A 480 25.14 7.71 26.79
C THR A 480 25.98 7.52 25.53
N ARG A 481 26.02 6.30 24.96
CA ARG A 481 26.80 5.98 23.76
C ARG A 481 26.25 6.69 22.52
N ILE A 482 24.94 6.55 22.28
CA ILE A 482 24.24 7.14 21.13
C ILE A 482 24.19 8.66 21.25
N GLY A 483 23.95 9.19 22.45
CA GLY A 483 24.03 10.62 22.71
C GLY A 483 25.39 11.24 22.39
N GLY A 484 26.47 10.46 22.42
CA GLY A 484 27.79 10.89 21.95
C GLY A 484 27.84 11.15 20.44
N PHE A 485 27.08 10.41 19.64
CA PHE A 485 27.05 10.52 18.17
C PHE A 485 26.31 11.77 17.68
N LEU A 486 25.54 12.45 18.54
CA LEU A 486 25.04 13.81 18.26
C LEU A 486 26.18 14.81 17.97
N GLY A 487 27.40 14.53 18.45
CA GLY A 487 28.60 15.31 18.16
C GLY A 487 29.47 14.81 17.00
N HIS A 488 29.01 13.81 16.23
CA HIS A 488 29.78 13.21 15.13
C HIS A 488 30.03 14.23 13.99
N PRO A 489 31.10 14.13 13.18
CA PRO A 489 31.27 15.02 12.01
C PRO A 489 30.18 14.80 10.94
N ASP A 490 29.89 13.54 10.60
CA ASP A 490 28.87 13.14 9.63
C ASP A 490 27.45 13.49 10.11
N VAL A 491 26.70 14.18 9.25
CA VAL A 491 25.32 14.62 9.47
C VAL A 491 24.34 13.44 9.49
N LYS A 492 24.52 12.44 8.62
CA LYS A 492 23.67 11.24 8.56
C LYS A 492 23.78 10.42 9.86
N VAL A 493 24.97 10.37 10.47
CA VAL A 493 25.16 9.75 11.81
C VAL A 493 24.40 10.51 12.91
N LYS A 494 24.39 11.85 12.87
CA LYS A 494 23.62 12.65 13.85
C LYS A 494 22.12 12.39 13.73
N ALA A 495 21.62 12.31 12.50
CA ALA A 495 20.21 12.05 12.21
C ALA A 495 19.79 10.68 12.76
N ALA A 496 20.57 9.63 12.44
CA ALA A 496 20.30 8.28 12.95
C ALA A 496 20.36 8.21 14.49
N ALA A 497 21.35 8.86 15.10
CA ALA A 497 21.47 8.94 16.56
C ALA A 497 20.28 9.68 17.21
N ALA A 498 19.77 10.72 16.56
CA ALA A 498 18.58 11.42 17.02
C ALA A 498 17.35 10.51 16.98
N GLY A 499 17.11 9.81 15.85
CA GLY A 499 16.02 8.83 15.72
C GLY A 499 16.03 7.80 16.86
N ALA A 500 17.17 7.11 17.02
CA ALA A 500 17.34 6.09 18.06
C ALA A 500 17.10 6.61 19.49
N LEU A 501 17.52 7.84 19.80
CA LEU A 501 17.22 8.45 21.12
C LEU A 501 15.73 8.73 21.29
N GLY A 502 15.03 9.12 20.22
CA GLY A 502 13.59 9.29 20.21
C GLY A 502 12.85 7.98 20.47
N ALA A 503 13.27 6.90 19.81
CA ALA A 503 12.75 5.55 20.03
C ALA A 503 12.97 5.05 21.45
N ILE A 504 14.20 5.21 21.96
CA ILE A 504 14.52 4.85 23.35
C ILE A 504 13.62 5.63 24.32
N ALA A 505 13.40 6.93 24.09
CA ALA A 505 12.54 7.75 24.94
C ALA A 505 11.07 7.30 24.91
N ALA A 506 10.55 6.96 23.73
CA ALA A 506 9.20 6.41 23.57
C ALA A 506 9.03 5.09 24.33
N SER A 507 10.04 4.22 24.28
CA SER A 507 10.07 2.92 24.96
C SER A 507 10.17 3.03 26.49
N ILE A 508 11.19 3.72 27.02
CA ILE A 508 11.42 3.78 28.48
C ILE A 508 10.59 4.84 29.21
N LYS A 509 9.84 5.66 28.44
CA LYS A 509 8.89 6.65 28.93
C LYS A 509 9.51 7.57 29.99
N THR A 510 8.90 7.63 31.17
CA THR A 510 9.34 8.48 32.30
C THR A 510 10.77 8.20 32.78
N ALA A 511 11.36 7.02 32.50
CA ALA A 511 12.75 6.75 32.83
C ALA A 511 13.74 7.56 31.98
N PHE A 512 13.31 8.19 30.88
CA PHE A 512 14.12 9.08 30.05
C PHE A 512 14.27 10.50 30.63
N ILE A 513 13.40 10.90 31.56
CA ILE A 513 13.37 12.26 32.14
C ILE A 513 14.75 12.76 32.64
N PRO A 514 15.60 11.93 33.29
CA PRO A 514 16.94 12.37 33.72
C PRO A 514 17.85 12.85 32.58
N PHE A 515 17.63 12.36 31.36
CA PHE A 515 18.43 12.65 30.16
C PHE A 515 17.80 13.74 29.29
N LEU A 516 16.48 13.94 29.40
CA LEU A 516 15.67 14.84 28.59
C LEU A 516 16.35 16.20 28.35
N LYS A 517 16.75 16.90 29.41
CA LYS A 517 17.32 18.25 29.29
C LYS A 517 18.57 18.27 28.42
N GLN A 518 19.51 17.36 28.67
CA GLN A 518 20.78 17.32 27.93
C GLN A 518 20.54 16.96 26.46
N THR A 519 19.66 15.99 26.20
CA THR A 519 19.30 15.57 24.83
C THR A 519 18.65 16.71 24.04
N MET A 520 17.65 17.38 24.64
CA MET A 520 16.97 18.51 23.99
C MET A 520 17.90 19.70 23.73
N GLU A 521 18.80 20.01 24.68
CA GLU A 521 19.82 21.06 24.49
C GLU A 521 20.75 20.72 23.32
N ALA A 522 21.21 19.46 23.21
CA ALA A 522 22.08 19.01 22.11
C ALA A 522 21.39 19.13 20.74
N MET A 523 20.11 18.76 20.66
CA MET A 523 19.35 18.77 19.41
C MET A 523 18.85 20.17 19.00
N SER A 524 18.66 21.07 19.95
CA SER A 524 18.08 22.41 19.73
C SER A 524 18.80 23.26 18.67
N ALA A 525 20.10 23.04 18.47
CA ALA A 525 20.91 23.78 17.51
C ALA A 525 20.52 23.54 16.04
N TRP A 526 19.83 22.43 15.75
CA TRP A 526 19.51 22.01 14.37
C TRP A 526 18.07 22.30 13.96
N VAL A 527 17.19 22.56 14.92
CA VAL A 527 15.76 22.84 14.69
C VAL A 527 15.55 24.19 13.97
N THR A 528 16.58 25.03 13.90
CA THR A 528 16.56 26.34 13.23
C THR A 528 17.41 26.37 11.96
N LEU A 529 17.83 25.22 11.42
CA LEU A 529 18.56 25.18 10.16
C LEU A 529 17.61 25.51 8.99
N GLU A 530 18.05 26.42 8.11
CA GLU A 530 17.23 26.96 7.02
C GLU A 530 17.77 26.62 5.62
N ASN A 531 18.99 26.08 5.51
CA ASN A 531 19.64 25.85 4.22
C ASN A 531 20.51 24.59 4.28
N GLY A 532 20.69 23.94 3.13
CA GLY A 532 21.51 22.73 2.95
C GLY A 532 20.67 21.47 3.04
N GLU A 533 20.82 20.57 2.06
CA GLU A 533 19.99 19.36 1.96
C GLU A 533 20.21 18.41 3.15
N ASP A 534 21.47 18.07 3.44
CA ASP A 534 21.85 17.28 4.60
C ASP A 534 21.43 17.95 5.93
N GLU A 535 21.58 19.27 6.02
CA GLU A 535 21.16 20.04 7.19
C GLU A 535 19.65 20.03 7.42
N LEU A 536 18.86 20.11 6.35
CA LEU A 536 17.40 20.04 6.41
C LEU A 536 16.94 18.60 6.70
N ALA A 537 17.59 17.58 6.15
CA ALA A 537 17.35 16.18 6.50
C ALA A 537 17.64 15.90 7.98
N LEU A 538 18.74 16.43 8.53
CA LEU A 538 19.02 16.36 9.96
C LEU A 538 17.93 17.07 10.78
N ARG A 539 17.48 18.24 10.33
CA ARG A 539 16.39 18.96 11.00
C ARG A 539 15.11 18.12 11.02
N SER A 540 14.74 17.48 9.92
CA SER A 540 13.60 16.56 9.82
C SER A 540 13.71 15.42 10.84
N ALA A 541 14.85 14.72 10.87
CA ALA A 541 15.09 13.62 11.82
C ALA A 541 15.02 14.07 13.29
N VAL A 542 15.57 15.26 13.60
CA VAL A 542 15.54 15.84 14.94
C VAL A 542 14.13 16.22 15.36
N CYS A 543 13.35 16.86 14.48
CA CYS A 543 11.96 17.21 14.75
C CYS A 543 11.12 15.97 15.06
N ASN A 544 11.23 14.92 14.23
CA ASN A 544 10.54 13.65 14.45
C ASN A 544 10.94 13.02 15.80
N SER A 545 12.25 12.98 16.10
CA SER A 545 12.75 12.47 17.38
C SER A 545 12.20 13.25 18.58
N MET A 546 12.18 14.58 18.51
CA MET A 546 11.65 15.41 19.60
C MET A 546 10.16 15.16 19.86
N GLY A 547 9.36 14.88 18.84
CA GLY A 547 7.96 14.52 19.01
C GLY A 547 7.77 13.12 19.62
N ARG A 548 8.59 12.13 19.25
CA ARG A 548 8.64 10.82 19.94
C ARG A 548 9.05 10.95 21.41
N ILE A 549 10.03 11.79 21.71
CA ILE A 549 10.42 12.12 23.10
C ILE A 549 9.24 12.73 23.86
N ALA A 550 8.47 13.64 23.24
CA ALA A 550 7.29 14.24 23.84
C ALA A 550 6.24 13.18 24.22
N GLY A 551 6.00 12.20 23.34
CA GLY A 551 5.15 11.04 23.61
C GLY A 551 5.63 10.21 24.80
N GLY A 552 6.93 9.91 24.88
CA GLY A 552 7.51 9.09 25.94
C GLY A 552 7.51 9.76 27.33
N VAL A 553 7.94 11.02 27.43
CA VAL A 553 8.04 11.71 28.73
C VAL A 553 6.72 12.37 29.19
N GLY A 554 5.80 12.60 28.24
CA GLY A 554 4.49 13.19 28.48
C GLY A 554 4.47 14.73 28.54
N ALA A 555 3.25 15.27 28.45
CA ALA A 555 2.97 16.70 28.29
C ALA A 555 3.62 17.60 29.37
N LYS A 556 3.65 17.15 30.62
CA LYS A 556 4.13 17.97 31.74
C LYS A 556 5.62 18.26 31.63
N ASP A 557 6.44 17.23 31.47
CA ASP A 557 7.89 17.34 31.47
C ASP A 557 8.43 17.89 30.13
N PHE A 558 7.70 17.67 29.02
CA PHE A 558 8.04 18.21 27.71
C PHE A 558 7.63 19.68 27.48
N SER A 559 6.70 20.22 28.29
CA SER A 559 6.15 21.58 28.13
C SER A 559 7.15 22.72 27.85
N PRO A 560 8.40 22.74 28.38
CA PRO A 560 9.35 23.83 28.09
C PRO A 560 9.77 23.94 26.61
N TYR A 561 9.61 22.88 25.81
CA TYR A 561 10.12 22.81 24.44
C TYR A 561 9.05 23.02 23.37
N VAL A 562 7.77 22.95 23.73
CA VAL A 562 6.63 22.94 22.79
C VAL A 562 6.54 24.23 21.98
N MET A 563 6.44 25.38 22.65
CA MET A 563 6.26 26.66 21.94
C MET A 563 7.43 27.00 21.01
N PRO A 564 8.70 26.84 21.42
CA PRO A 564 9.82 26.96 20.50
C PRO A 564 9.69 26.04 19.28
N LEU A 565 9.33 24.77 19.48
CA LEU A 565 9.19 23.79 18.40
C LEU A 565 8.11 24.20 17.41
N LEU A 566 6.88 24.49 17.89
CA LEU A 566 5.77 24.94 17.05
C LEU A 566 6.14 26.15 16.18
N GLN A 567 6.78 27.15 16.77
CA GLN A 567 7.22 28.36 16.05
C GLN A 567 8.30 28.07 15.00
N THR A 568 9.23 27.15 15.28
CA THR A 568 10.27 26.78 14.32
C THR A 568 9.72 25.91 13.20
N SER A 569 8.84 24.96 13.51
CA SER A 569 8.21 24.07 12.54
C SER A 569 7.27 24.83 11.60
N GLU A 570 6.52 25.82 12.08
CA GLU A 570 5.69 26.69 11.22
C GLU A 570 6.55 27.43 10.18
N LYS A 571 7.71 27.95 10.59
CA LYS A 571 8.66 28.56 9.64
C LYS A 571 9.25 27.56 8.64
N ALA A 572 9.30 26.28 8.99
CA ALA A 572 9.86 25.23 8.14
C ALA A 572 9.02 25.04 6.86
N LEU A 573 7.72 25.30 6.93
CA LEU A 573 6.81 25.18 5.79
C LEU A 573 7.21 26.09 4.61
N HIS A 574 7.90 27.19 4.90
CA HIS A 574 8.30 28.19 3.91
C HIS A 574 9.75 28.04 3.42
N LEU A 575 10.37 26.86 3.60
CA LEU A 575 11.74 26.57 3.17
C LEU A 575 11.81 25.76 1.86
N ASP A 576 10.71 25.62 1.13
CA ASP A 576 10.64 24.95 -0.17
C ASP A 576 11.25 23.53 -0.18
N ASN A 577 10.97 22.73 0.87
CA ASN A 577 11.44 21.36 1.01
C ASN A 577 10.27 20.46 1.47
N SER A 578 9.77 19.60 0.59
CA SER A 578 8.60 18.73 0.83
C SER A 578 8.81 17.80 2.02
N HIS A 579 9.94 17.11 2.08
CA HIS A 579 10.27 16.18 3.16
C HIS A 579 10.28 16.85 4.56
N LEU A 580 10.75 18.10 4.63
CA LEU A 580 10.70 18.87 5.87
C LEU A 580 9.26 19.30 6.24
N ARG A 581 8.37 19.51 5.26
CA ARG A 581 6.95 19.75 5.51
C ARG A 581 6.26 18.50 6.04
N GLU A 582 6.48 17.35 5.41
CA GLU A 582 5.98 16.04 5.86
C GLU A 582 6.34 15.79 7.34
N THR A 583 7.63 15.87 7.67
CA THR A 583 8.10 15.65 9.04
C THR A 583 7.63 16.73 10.03
N THR A 584 7.38 17.95 9.54
CA THR A 584 6.72 19.01 10.33
C THR A 584 5.28 18.63 10.67
N PHE A 585 4.51 18.13 9.71
CA PHE A 585 3.14 17.68 9.95
C PHE A 585 3.10 16.48 10.90
N ILE A 586 4.02 15.53 10.76
CA ILE A 586 4.16 14.39 11.71
C ILE A 586 4.43 14.89 13.13
N LEU A 587 5.34 15.85 13.31
CA LEU A 587 5.59 16.48 14.61
C LEU A 587 4.31 17.14 15.18
N TRP A 588 3.53 17.83 14.35
CA TRP A 588 2.28 18.46 14.77
C TRP A 588 1.23 17.45 15.20
N SER A 589 1.08 16.34 14.48
CA SER A 589 0.21 15.22 14.88
C SER A 589 0.61 14.67 16.25
N GLN A 590 1.92 14.39 16.45
CA GLN A 590 2.43 13.88 17.73
C GLN A 590 2.18 14.86 18.89
N LEU A 591 2.40 16.16 18.68
CA LEU A 591 2.10 17.18 19.69
C LEU A 591 0.59 17.33 19.93
N ALA A 592 -0.24 17.30 18.90
CA ALA A 592 -1.69 17.34 19.05
C ALA A 592 -2.18 16.17 19.92
N ARG A 593 -1.66 14.96 19.71
CA ARG A 593 -1.96 13.79 20.54
C ARG A 593 -1.48 13.94 22.00
N VAL A 594 -0.25 14.39 22.22
CA VAL A 594 0.32 14.55 23.58
C VAL A 594 -0.45 15.57 24.43
N TYR A 595 -1.02 16.59 23.79
CA TYR A 595 -1.70 17.71 24.46
C TYR A 595 -3.22 17.68 24.28
N ASP A 596 -3.82 16.61 23.77
CA ASP A 596 -5.27 16.52 23.48
C ASP A 596 -5.78 17.74 22.67
N GLY A 597 -5.00 18.12 21.65
CA GLY A 597 -5.20 19.30 20.80
C GLY A 597 -5.10 20.65 21.51
N ASP A 598 -4.66 20.71 22.77
CA ASP A 598 -4.47 21.96 23.52
C ASP A 598 -3.15 22.67 23.20
N LEU A 599 -3.00 23.12 21.96
CA LEU A 599 -1.81 23.80 21.46
C LEU A 599 -1.94 25.34 21.44
N GLY A 600 -2.97 25.88 22.10
CA GLY A 600 -3.24 27.32 22.18
C GLY A 600 -3.48 27.95 20.81
N ASP A 601 -2.94 29.16 20.60
CA ASP A 601 -3.12 29.93 19.36
C ASP A 601 -2.47 29.25 18.14
N SER A 602 -1.52 28.32 18.34
CA SER A 602 -0.86 27.59 17.27
C SER A 602 -1.77 26.60 16.54
N LEU A 603 -2.88 26.17 17.15
CA LEU A 603 -3.82 25.23 16.51
C LEU A 603 -4.36 25.78 15.18
N ALA A 604 -4.64 27.08 15.11
CA ALA A 604 -5.10 27.72 13.88
C ALA A 604 -4.04 27.69 12.77
N GLY A 605 -2.76 27.90 13.12
CA GLY A 605 -1.64 27.84 12.18
C GLY A 605 -1.39 26.42 11.66
N ILE A 606 -1.61 25.40 12.49
CA ILE A 606 -1.53 23.99 12.09
C ILE A 606 -2.57 23.68 11.01
N PHE A 607 -3.84 24.01 11.26
CA PHE A 607 -4.90 23.82 10.25
C PHE A 607 -4.61 24.60 8.97
N GLN A 608 -4.12 25.84 9.10
CA GLN A 608 -3.76 26.65 7.94
C GLN A 608 -2.65 25.99 7.10
N GLY A 609 -1.56 25.54 7.72
CA GLY A 609 -0.46 24.89 7.01
C GLY A 609 -0.87 23.59 6.31
N LEU A 610 -1.74 22.80 6.95
CA LEU A 610 -2.30 21.59 6.33
C LEU A 610 -3.19 21.93 5.13
N PHE A 611 -4.08 22.93 5.26
CA PHE A 611 -4.91 23.36 4.14
C PHE A 611 -4.09 23.90 2.97
N GLU A 612 -3.06 24.69 3.24
CA GLU A 612 -2.16 25.22 2.20
C GLU A 612 -1.43 24.09 1.44
N SER A 613 -1.07 23.00 2.13
CA SER A 613 -0.46 21.82 1.50
C SER A 613 -1.46 21.05 0.61
N LEU A 614 -2.71 20.86 1.06
CA LEU A 614 -3.76 20.23 0.27
C LEU A 614 -4.15 21.05 -0.98
N GLU A 615 -4.01 22.38 -0.90
CA GLU A 615 -4.26 23.31 -2.01
C GLU A 615 -3.09 23.41 -3.01
N LEU A 616 -1.96 22.71 -2.78
CA LEU A 616 -0.84 22.68 -3.73
C LEU A 616 -1.27 22.06 -5.07
N GLU A 617 -0.88 22.69 -6.17
CA GLU A 617 -1.04 22.10 -7.49
C GLU A 617 -0.05 20.95 -7.66
N GLU A 618 -0.54 19.80 -8.09
CA GLU A 618 0.32 18.68 -8.46
C GLU A 618 0.91 18.96 -9.83
N GLN A 619 2.23 18.87 -9.93
CA GLN A 619 2.90 18.88 -11.21
C GLN A 619 2.88 17.43 -11.72
N ASP A 620 2.32 17.21 -12.91
CA ASP A 620 2.46 15.93 -13.62
C ASP A 620 3.96 15.59 -13.70
N VAL A 621 4.31 14.31 -13.50
CA VAL A 621 5.70 13.84 -13.50
C VAL A 621 6.44 14.37 -14.73
N GLU A 622 7.47 15.18 -14.49
CA GLU A 622 8.44 15.57 -15.50
C GLU A 622 9.17 14.31 -15.99
N LEU A 623 8.75 13.78 -17.15
CA LEU A 623 9.61 12.89 -17.91
C LEU A 623 10.77 13.73 -18.45
N ASP A 624 11.98 13.25 -18.20
CA ASP A 624 13.25 13.84 -18.60
C ASP A 624 13.36 13.90 -20.14
N LEU A 625 12.68 14.87 -20.73
CA LEU A 625 12.83 15.22 -22.14
C LEU A 625 14.28 15.63 -22.34
N ALA A 626 14.95 15.10 -23.38
CA ALA A 626 16.30 15.54 -23.74
C ALA A 626 16.40 17.09 -23.68
N GLU A 627 17.46 17.64 -23.06
CA GLU A 627 17.64 19.09 -22.74
C GLU A 627 17.22 20.04 -23.88
N ASP A 628 17.32 19.59 -25.14
CA ASP A 628 16.92 20.28 -26.36
C ASP A 628 15.40 20.57 -26.48
N LEU A 629 14.54 19.88 -25.72
CA LEU A 629 13.07 19.86 -25.85
C LEU A 629 12.33 20.42 -24.61
N GLN A 630 12.98 20.48 -23.45
CA GLN A 630 12.39 20.95 -22.17
C GLN A 630 11.91 22.41 -22.21
N GLY A 631 12.47 23.27 -23.07
CA GLY A 631 12.14 24.70 -23.12
C GLY A 631 10.93 25.11 -23.98
N LEU A 632 10.13 24.17 -24.50
CA LEU A 632 9.22 24.38 -25.63
C LEU A 632 7.78 23.87 -25.47
N VAL A 633 7.45 23.24 -24.35
CA VAL A 633 6.22 22.47 -24.15
C VAL A 633 5.43 23.06 -22.97
N ASP A 634 4.22 23.55 -23.25
CA ASP A 634 3.34 24.23 -22.26
C ASP A 634 1.88 23.74 -22.34
N GLU A 635 1.57 22.72 -23.16
CA GLU A 635 0.27 22.02 -23.12
C GLU A 635 0.42 20.62 -23.75
N GLU A 636 -0.22 19.63 -23.13
CA GLU A 636 -0.58 18.27 -23.59
C GLU A 636 0.19 17.67 -24.78
N VAL A 637 0.98 16.61 -24.52
CA VAL A 637 1.64 15.79 -25.55
C VAL A 637 1.40 14.30 -25.29
N ILE A 638 1.06 13.56 -26.35
CA ILE A 638 1.02 12.08 -26.33
C ILE A 638 2.39 11.54 -26.74
N LEU A 639 3.11 10.92 -25.80
CA LEU A 639 4.40 10.25 -26.03
C LEU A 639 4.35 8.83 -25.45
N ALA A 640 4.56 7.81 -26.30
CA ALA A 640 4.59 6.41 -25.91
C ALA A 640 3.35 5.96 -25.10
N GLY A 641 2.15 6.31 -25.58
CA GLY A 641 0.90 6.01 -24.88
C GLY A 641 0.55 6.94 -23.71
N LYS A 642 1.41 7.89 -23.31
CA LYS A 642 1.17 8.79 -22.17
C LYS A 642 0.64 10.14 -22.62
N LYS A 643 -0.54 10.56 -22.15
CA LYS A 643 -1.04 11.96 -22.25
C LYS A 643 -0.38 12.79 -21.15
N ILE A 644 0.57 13.67 -21.49
CA ILE A 644 1.32 14.47 -20.51
C ILE A 644 0.87 15.92 -20.59
N LYS A 645 0.16 16.45 -19.57
CA LYS A 645 -0.08 17.90 -19.49
C LYS A 645 1.16 18.57 -18.87
N ILE A 646 1.52 19.73 -19.40
CA ILE A 646 2.53 20.61 -18.78
C ILE A 646 1.87 21.97 -18.70
N LYS A 647 1.79 22.58 -17.51
CA LYS A 647 1.03 23.83 -17.31
C LYS A 647 1.85 25.05 -17.76
N ALA A 648 1.22 25.92 -18.56
CA ALA A 648 1.64 27.30 -18.72
C ALA A 648 1.22 28.13 -17.50
N ASN A 649 2.06 29.07 -17.06
CA ASN A 649 1.60 30.20 -16.27
C ASN A 649 0.61 31.02 -17.12
N ASP A 650 -0.65 31.11 -16.71
CA ASP A 650 -1.26 32.38 -16.27
C ASP A 650 -2.78 32.24 -16.05
N ASP A 651 -3.27 33.05 -15.12
CA ASP A 651 -4.67 33.41 -14.91
C ASP A 651 -5.43 33.64 -16.23
N GLU A 652 -6.49 32.87 -16.50
CA GLU A 652 -7.77 33.33 -17.09
C GLU A 652 -8.79 32.17 -17.19
N GLU A 653 -10.04 32.48 -16.88
CA GLU A 653 -11.17 31.59 -16.56
C GLU A 653 -11.81 30.81 -17.74
N GLU A 654 -12.38 29.65 -17.35
CA GLU A 654 -13.66 28.99 -17.75
C GLU A 654 -13.87 28.26 -19.11
N ASP A 655 -14.50 27.09 -18.93
CA ASP A 655 -15.42 26.32 -19.79
C ASP A 655 -14.87 25.39 -20.90
N ALA A 656 -14.68 24.11 -20.52
CA ALA A 656 -15.14 22.96 -21.31
C ALA A 656 -15.32 21.72 -20.41
N MET A 657 -16.57 21.38 -20.07
CA MET A 657 -16.94 20.03 -19.65
C MET A 657 -16.93 19.13 -20.88
N ASP A 658 -16.21 18.01 -20.82
CA ASP A 658 -16.49 16.84 -21.65
C ASP A 658 -16.31 15.59 -20.76
N ASP A 659 -17.42 14.87 -20.58
CA ASP A 659 -17.49 13.58 -19.88
C ASP A 659 -16.93 12.51 -20.83
N SER A 660 -15.81 11.89 -20.49
CA SER A 660 -15.37 10.62 -21.08
C SER A 660 -14.76 9.74 -20.00
N ASP A 661 -15.63 8.93 -19.38
CA ASP A 661 -15.41 8.06 -18.21
C ASP A 661 -14.65 6.74 -18.51
N ASP A 662 -13.64 6.67 -19.39
CA ASP A 662 -13.02 5.36 -19.73
C ASP A 662 -11.48 5.40 -19.96
N GLU A 663 -10.71 6.20 -19.20
CA GLU A 663 -9.23 6.27 -19.36
C GLU A 663 -8.40 6.05 -18.07
N ASP A 664 -8.96 5.41 -17.04
CA ASP A 664 -8.34 5.35 -15.70
C ASP A 664 -7.23 4.28 -15.52
N ASP A 665 -7.05 3.32 -16.45
CA ASP A 665 -6.12 2.20 -16.24
C ASP A 665 -4.63 2.49 -16.60
N TRP A 666 -4.31 3.67 -17.15
CA TRP A 666 -2.94 4.00 -17.62
C TRP A 666 -2.14 4.94 -16.69
N ASP A 667 -2.78 5.50 -15.66
CA ASP A 667 -2.15 6.44 -14.72
C ASP A 667 -1.24 5.76 -13.68
N ASP A 668 -1.39 4.45 -13.45
CA ASP A 668 -0.51 3.64 -12.58
C ASP A 668 0.95 3.57 -13.09
N LEU A 669 1.21 3.98 -14.34
CA LEU A 669 2.52 4.02 -14.98
C LEU A 669 3.22 5.40 -14.92
N VAL A 670 2.58 6.37 -14.25
CA VAL A 670 3.13 7.68 -13.93
C VAL A 670 3.68 7.63 -12.51
N GLY A 671 4.92 8.10 -12.29
CA GLY A 671 5.47 8.18 -10.94
C GLY A 671 4.59 9.03 -10.01
N VAL A 672 4.60 8.75 -8.72
CA VAL A 672 3.87 9.58 -7.75
C VAL A 672 4.64 10.89 -7.55
N SER A 673 3.95 12.04 -7.69
CA SER A 673 4.61 13.35 -7.52
C SER A 673 5.01 13.58 -6.05
N ALA A 674 6.09 14.33 -5.79
CA ALA A 674 6.45 14.73 -4.44
C ALA A 674 5.34 15.52 -3.73
N ALA A 675 4.50 16.23 -4.50
CA ALA A 675 3.33 16.93 -3.97
C ALA A 675 2.24 15.95 -3.53
N ALA A 676 2.02 14.85 -4.25
CA ALA A 676 1.06 13.81 -3.87
C ALA A 676 1.48 13.11 -2.56
N PHE A 677 2.77 12.81 -2.37
CA PHE A 677 3.27 12.29 -1.09
C PHE A 677 3.08 13.29 0.06
N GLU A 678 3.38 14.57 -0.16
CA GLU A 678 3.15 15.61 0.84
C GLU A 678 1.66 15.68 1.24
N LYS A 679 0.77 15.57 0.25
CA LYS A 679 -0.69 15.58 0.44
C LYS A 679 -1.20 14.35 1.18
N GLU A 680 -0.72 13.15 0.90
CA GLU A 680 -1.05 11.94 1.67
C GLU A 680 -0.77 12.17 3.17
N ILE A 681 0.41 12.68 3.50
CA ILE A 681 0.79 12.99 4.89
C ILE A 681 -0.09 14.10 5.47
N ALA A 682 -0.36 15.17 4.72
CA ALA A 682 -1.22 16.26 5.17
C ALA A 682 -2.67 15.80 5.44
N LEU A 683 -3.23 14.93 4.60
CA LEU A 683 -4.55 14.32 4.79
C LEU A 683 -4.60 13.55 6.11
N GLU A 684 -3.66 12.61 6.30
CA GLU A 684 -3.62 11.78 7.51
C GLU A 684 -3.45 12.62 8.79
N VAL A 685 -2.54 13.59 8.76
CA VAL A 685 -2.31 14.49 9.90
C VAL A 685 -3.53 15.37 10.18
N LEU A 686 -4.24 15.84 9.15
CA LEU A 686 -5.47 16.61 9.32
C LEU A 686 -6.53 15.78 10.07
N GLY A 687 -6.71 14.51 9.71
CA GLY A 687 -7.58 13.60 10.43
C GLY A 687 -7.20 13.44 11.91
N GLU A 688 -5.92 13.17 12.19
CA GLU A 688 -5.40 13.00 13.56
C GLU A 688 -5.53 14.26 14.41
N VAL A 689 -5.26 15.45 13.84
CA VAL A 689 -5.42 16.73 14.53
C VAL A 689 -6.88 17.02 14.84
N ILE A 690 -7.82 16.74 13.91
CA ILE A 690 -9.26 16.85 14.16
C ILE A 690 -9.67 15.95 15.33
N TYR A 691 -9.27 14.67 15.28
CA TYR A 691 -9.63 13.68 16.30
C TYR A 691 -9.05 14.02 17.69
N SER A 692 -7.80 14.49 17.74
CA SER A 692 -7.14 14.92 18.96
C SER A 692 -7.75 16.19 19.56
N ALA A 693 -8.07 17.18 18.70
CA ALA A 693 -8.61 18.47 19.14
C ALA A 693 -10.10 18.43 19.50
N LYS A 694 -10.85 17.41 19.07
CA LYS A 694 -12.25 17.18 19.42
C LYS A 694 -13.10 18.44 19.18
N GLU A 695 -13.80 18.95 20.19
CA GLU A 695 -14.63 20.15 20.08
C GLU A 695 -13.88 21.41 19.60
N LYS A 696 -12.55 21.49 19.80
CA LYS A 696 -11.73 22.62 19.35
C LYS A 696 -11.54 22.64 17.84
N SER A 697 -11.74 21.50 17.16
CA SER A 697 -11.65 21.39 15.69
C SER A 697 -12.87 21.97 14.97
N ALA A 698 -14.00 22.19 15.67
CA ALA A 698 -15.27 22.58 15.07
C ALA A 698 -15.22 23.76 14.09
N PRO A 699 -14.38 24.82 14.28
CA PRO A 699 -14.27 25.92 13.32
C PRO A 699 -13.66 25.54 11.97
N TYR A 700 -12.97 24.40 11.88
CA TYR A 700 -12.17 23.99 10.72
C TYR A 700 -12.80 22.83 9.93
N ILE A 701 -13.74 22.09 10.54
CA ILE A 701 -14.33 20.87 9.96
C ILE A 701 -14.95 21.12 8.58
N GLU A 702 -15.69 22.22 8.39
CA GLU A 702 -16.34 22.50 7.10
C GLU A 702 -15.33 22.67 5.96
N LYS A 703 -14.28 23.48 6.18
CA LYS A 703 -13.19 23.66 5.21
C LYS A 703 -12.39 22.37 5.01
N ALA A 704 -12.14 21.60 6.08
CA ALA A 704 -11.44 20.33 5.99
C ALA A 704 -12.19 19.35 5.07
N ILE A 705 -13.51 19.19 5.24
CA ILE A 705 -14.30 18.30 4.39
C ILE A 705 -14.31 18.77 2.93
N GLU A 706 -14.43 20.08 2.69
CA GLU A 706 -14.38 20.67 1.35
C GLU A 706 -13.06 20.34 0.62
N LEU A 707 -11.93 20.42 1.32
CA LEU A 707 -10.61 20.13 0.74
C LEU A 707 -10.32 18.63 0.62
N VAL A 708 -10.79 17.81 1.56
CA VAL A 708 -10.48 16.37 1.60
C VAL A 708 -11.30 15.57 0.59
N THR A 709 -12.58 15.92 0.41
CA THR A 709 -13.52 15.10 -0.39
C THR A 709 -13.02 14.81 -1.82
N PRO A 710 -12.45 15.78 -2.59
CA PRO A 710 -11.96 15.52 -3.93
C PRO A 710 -10.84 14.47 -4.02
N PHE A 711 -10.09 14.27 -2.94
CA PHE A 711 -8.99 13.28 -2.93
C PHE A 711 -9.47 11.82 -2.87
N ALA A 712 -10.76 11.58 -2.64
CA ALA A 712 -11.32 10.22 -2.72
C ALA A 712 -11.18 9.61 -4.14
N GLU A 713 -11.12 10.46 -5.16
CA GLU A 713 -10.99 10.07 -6.59
C GLU A 713 -9.59 10.38 -7.14
N HIS A 714 -8.61 10.58 -6.26
CA HIS A 714 -7.26 10.90 -6.69
C HIS A 714 -6.62 9.72 -7.44
N THR A 715 -5.77 9.98 -8.44
CA THR A 715 -5.08 8.93 -9.22
C THR A 715 -4.09 8.14 -8.35
N TYR A 716 -3.37 8.81 -7.46
CA TYR A 716 -2.53 8.18 -6.44
C TYR A 716 -3.36 7.55 -5.30
N GLU A 717 -3.17 6.25 -5.05
CA GLU A 717 -3.84 5.45 -4.05
C GLU A 717 -3.60 5.94 -2.61
N GLY A 718 -2.42 6.47 -2.31
CA GLY A 718 -2.09 7.02 -0.99
C GLY A 718 -3.00 8.18 -0.59
N CYS A 719 -3.30 9.08 -1.54
CA CYS A 719 -4.26 10.16 -1.37
C CYS A 719 -5.69 9.64 -1.16
N ARG A 720 -6.13 8.65 -1.97
CA ARG A 720 -7.48 8.04 -1.80
C ARG A 720 -7.64 7.44 -0.42
N LYS A 721 -6.68 6.59 -0.01
CA LYS A 721 -6.63 5.91 1.30
C LYS A 721 -6.77 6.92 2.45
N THR A 722 -5.89 7.92 2.50
CA THR A 722 -5.82 8.88 3.60
C THR A 722 -6.99 9.88 3.60
N ALA A 723 -7.52 10.25 2.43
CA ALA A 723 -8.71 11.08 2.32
C ALA A 723 -9.93 10.39 2.91
N ILE A 724 -10.19 9.13 2.53
CA ILE A 724 -11.30 8.34 3.06
C ILE A 724 -11.13 8.12 4.56
N GLY A 725 -9.96 7.70 5.03
CA GLY A 725 -9.67 7.55 6.46
C GLY A 725 -9.94 8.85 7.24
N THR A 726 -9.55 10.00 6.69
CA THR A 726 -9.79 11.32 7.29
C THR A 726 -11.26 11.70 7.36
N LEU A 727 -12.05 11.41 6.31
CA LEU A 727 -13.50 11.64 6.30
C LEU A 727 -14.20 10.81 7.37
N TRP A 728 -13.88 9.51 7.48
CA TRP A 728 -14.43 8.62 8.49
C TRP A 728 -14.03 9.00 9.91
N ARG A 729 -12.74 9.28 10.14
CA ARG A 729 -12.22 9.75 11.43
C ARG A 729 -12.89 11.06 11.87
N THR A 730 -13.13 11.98 10.92
CA THR A 730 -13.88 13.22 11.18
C THR A 730 -15.32 12.92 11.57
N TYR A 731 -16.02 12.03 10.87
CA TYR A 731 -17.39 11.62 11.22
C TYR A 731 -17.47 10.99 12.61
N ALA A 732 -16.56 10.07 12.92
CA ALA A 732 -16.49 9.42 14.23
C ALA A 732 -16.23 10.44 15.35
N CYS A 733 -15.27 11.34 15.16
CA CYS A 733 -14.97 12.43 16.10
C CYS A 733 -16.21 13.27 16.42
N VAL A 734 -16.93 13.73 15.38
CA VAL A 734 -18.14 14.54 15.57
C VAL A 734 -19.24 13.75 16.28
N CYS A 735 -19.39 12.46 15.99
CA CYS A 735 -20.36 11.60 16.67
C CYS A 735 -20.03 11.42 18.16
N GLU A 736 -18.77 11.14 18.50
CA GLU A 736 -18.31 10.98 19.89
C GLU A 736 -18.43 12.27 20.70
N VAL A 737 -18.06 13.41 20.13
CA VAL A 737 -18.23 14.73 20.76
C VAL A 737 -19.72 14.97 21.05
N MET A 738 -20.60 14.68 20.09
CA MET A 738 -22.04 14.83 20.28
C MET A 738 -22.63 13.83 21.31
N GLU A 739 -22.14 12.60 21.36
CA GLU A 739 -22.51 11.63 22.41
C GLU A 739 -22.11 12.17 23.80
N ALA A 740 -20.88 12.68 23.93
CA ALA A 740 -20.36 13.24 25.18
C ALA A 740 -21.16 14.48 25.64
N GLU A 741 -21.50 15.39 24.72
CA GLU A 741 -22.29 16.59 25.02
C GLU A 741 -23.75 16.26 25.39
N SER A 742 -24.35 15.30 24.68
CA SER A 742 -25.75 14.92 24.90
C SER A 742 -25.95 13.97 26.09
N GLY A 743 -24.89 13.26 26.50
CA GLY A 743 -24.93 12.20 27.51
C GLY A 743 -25.76 10.98 27.10
N THR A 744 -26.10 10.85 25.80
CA THR A 744 -26.95 9.78 25.27
C THR A 744 -26.14 8.89 24.34
N LYS A 745 -25.84 7.66 24.80
CA LYS A 745 -25.21 6.64 23.97
C LYS A 745 -26.12 6.18 22.84
N TRP A 746 -25.54 5.83 21.69
CA TRP A 746 -26.27 5.15 20.63
C TRP A 746 -26.82 3.80 21.11
N GLN A 747 -27.83 3.29 20.39
CA GLN A 747 -28.50 2.02 20.68
C GLN A 747 -28.46 1.14 19.41
N PRO A 748 -28.26 -0.19 19.53
CA PRO A 748 -28.28 -1.06 18.37
C PRO A 748 -29.63 -1.12 17.66
N GLY A 749 -29.57 -1.25 16.33
CA GLY A 749 -30.71 -1.52 15.44
C GLY A 749 -31.32 -0.29 14.76
N LEU A 750 -32.10 -0.57 13.71
CA LEU A 750 -32.85 0.43 12.93
C LEU A 750 -34.38 0.24 13.09
N PRO A 751 -35.19 1.31 12.96
CA PRO A 751 -34.80 2.72 12.82
C PRO A 751 -34.12 3.26 14.08
N LEU A 752 -33.32 4.31 13.92
CA LEU A 752 -32.57 4.93 15.01
C LEU A 752 -33.51 5.36 16.15
N GLN A 753 -33.18 4.97 17.38
CA GLN A 753 -33.94 5.33 18.57
C GLN A 753 -33.74 6.81 18.95
N THR A 754 -32.55 7.34 18.65
CA THR A 754 -32.18 8.74 18.83
C THR A 754 -32.00 9.37 17.44
N PRO A 755 -32.76 10.43 17.10
CA PRO A 755 -32.64 11.07 15.79
C PRO A 755 -31.29 11.78 15.64
N LEU A 756 -30.68 11.66 14.46
CA LEU A 756 -29.44 12.35 14.13
C LEU A 756 -29.65 13.87 14.01
N ASN A 757 -28.64 14.63 14.41
CA ASN A 757 -28.53 16.04 14.09
C ASN A 757 -28.36 16.21 12.56
N GLY A 758 -28.97 17.23 11.97
CA GLY A 758 -28.85 17.53 10.53
C GLY A 758 -27.42 17.70 10.04
N ASN A 759 -26.51 18.23 10.88
CA ASN A 759 -25.10 18.38 10.52
C ASN A 759 -24.38 17.02 10.44
N ILE A 760 -24.62 16.12 11.40
CA ILE A 760 -24.08 14.74 11.35
C ILE A 760 -24.70 13.97 10.19
N ALA A 761 -25.99 14.14 9.93
CA ALA A 761 -26.65 13.49 8.80
C ALA A 761 -26.01 13.90 7.46
N LYS A 762 -25.73 15.19 7.28
CA LYS A 762 -25.03 15.72 6.10
C LYS A 762 -23.59 15.22 5.99
N LEU A 763 -22.85 15.20 7.11
CA LEU A 763 -21.49 14.66 7.12
C LEU A 763 -21.49 13.16 6.76
N GLY A 764 -22.43 12.40 7.33
CA GLY A 764 -22.60 11.00 6.99
C GLY A 764 -22.97 10.78 5.52
N GLU A 765 -23.75 11.67 4.91
CA GLU A 765 -24.04 11.64 3.47
C GLU A 765 -22.75 11.78 2.66
N ILE A 766 -21.94 12.82 2.94
CA ILE A 766 -20.64 13.05 2.27
C ILE A 766 -19.72 11.83 2.39
N VAL A 767 -19.51 11.33 3.61
CA VAL A 767 -18.64 10.19 3.88
C VAL A 767 -19.13 8.93 3.16
N SER A 768 -20.43 8.66 3.22
CA SER A 768 -21.01 7.49 2.56
C SER A 768 -20.93 7.60 1.04
N THR A 769 -21.16 8.78 0.46
CA THR A 769 -21.08 9.00 -0.99
C THR A 769 -19.65 8.80 -1.49
N ALA A 770 -18.67 9.45 -0.87
CA ALA A 770 -17.26 9.30 -1.24
C ALA A 770 -16.80 7.83 -1.12
N THR A 771 -17.21 7.14 -0.05
CA THR A 771 -16.86 5.71 0.13
C THR A 771 -17.50 4.84 -0.96
N LEU A 772 -18.79 5.01 -1.24
CA LEU A 772 -19.52 4.18 -2.21
C LEU A 772 -19.08 4.40 -3.65
N GLN A 773 -18.42 5.52 -3.94
CA GLN A 773 -17.92 5.83 -5.27
C GLN A 773 -16.73 4.96 -5.68
N ILE A 774 -15.90 4.55 -4.72
CA ILE A 774 -14.69 3.77 -5.00
C ILE A 774 -14.73 2.35 -4.45
N TRP A 775 -15.41 2.11 -3.31
CA TRP A 775 -15.22 0.86 -2.55
C TRP A 775 -15.59 -0.41 -3.30
N GLN A 776 -16.50 -0.35 -4.29
CA GLN A 776 -16.90 -1.52 -5.06
C GLN A 776 -15.87 -1.91 -6.13
N ASP A 777 -15.23 -0.90 -6.73
CA ASP A 777 -14.43 -1.05 -7.95
C ASP A 777 -12.93 -0.79 -7.70
N GLU A 778 -12.54 -0.45 -6.46
CA GLU A 778 -11.16 -0.20 -6.05
C GLU A 778 -10.27 -1.46 -6.22
N SER A 779 -9.16 -1.27 -6.93
CA SER A 779 -8.18 -2.30 -7.24
C SER A 779 -7.03 -2.34 -6.23
N ASP A 780 -6.79 -1.26 -5.47
CA ASP A 780 -5.73 -1.23 -4.47
C ASP A 780 -6.16 -1.85 -3.12
N ARG A 781 -5.33 -2.77 -2.60
CA ARG A 781 -5.63 -3.51 -1.36
C ARG A 781 -5.55 -2.64 -0.10
N ASP A 782 -4.72 -1.61 -0.09
CA ASP A 782 -4.54 -0.74 1.08
C ASP A 782 -5.71 0.22 1.24
N VAL A 783 -6.20 0.78 0.13
CA VAL A 783 -7.40 1.62 0.13
C VAL A 783 -8.62 0.84 0.64
N VAL A 784 -8.85 -0.39 0.14
CA VAL A 784 -9.95 -1.25 0.59
C VAL A 784 -9.80 -1.63 2.06
N THR A 785 -8.58 -1.95 2.50
CA THR A 785 -8.28 -2.27 3.89
C THR A 785 -8.58 -1.09 4.83
N GLU A 786 -8.20 0.13 4.43
CA GLU A 786 -8.49 1.35 5.20
C GLU A 786 -9.99 1.64 5.26
N ILE A 787 -10.72 1.51 4.14
CA ILE A 787 -12.19 1.62 4.13
C ILE A 787 -12.80 0.65 5.13
N ASN A 788 -12.40 -0.63 5.09
CA ASN A 788 -12.91 -1.65 6.00
C ASN A 788 -12.64 -1.30 7.46
N ARG A 789 -11.41 -0.89 7.81
CA ARG A 789 -11.04 -0.49 9.18
C ARG A 789 -11.87 0.71 9.65
N SER A 790 -11.98 1.74 8.82
CA SER A 790 -12.73 2.96 9.09
C SER A 790 -14.22 2.70 9.30
N VAL A 791 -14.84 1.87 8.45
CA VAL A 791 -16.25 1.45 8.59
C VAL A 791 -16.44 0.61 9.86
N ALA A 792 -15.58 -0.40 10.10
CA ALA A 792 -15.68 -1.28 11.26
C ALA A 792 -15.56 -0.50 12.57
N PHE A 793 -14.54 0.37 12.68
CA PHE A 793 -14.34 1.27 13.81
C PHE A 793 -15.58 2.15 14.04
N THR A 794 -16.08 2.80 12.99
CA THR A 794 -17.21 3.71 13.10
C THR A 794 -18.51 2.99 13.52
N LEU A 795 -18.75 1.78 13.04
CA LEU A 795 -19.92 0.99 13.45
C LEU A 795 -19.85 0.60 14.94
N LYS A 796 -18.65 0.26 15.44
CA LYS A 796 -18.42 -0.05 16.86
C LYS A 796 -18.49 1.21 17.74
N ALA A 797 -17.96 2.34 17.27
CA ALA A 797 -17.89 3.59 18.03
C ALA A 797 -19.20 4.39 18.01
N CYS A 798 -19.85 4.50 16.85
CA CYS A 798 -20.98 5.41 16.59
C CYS A 798 -22.33 4.69 16.39
N GLY A 799 -22.33 3.36 16.25
CA GLY A 799 -23.54 2.56 16.08
C GLY A 799 -24.14 2.63 14.66
N PRO A 800 -25.46 2.38 14.50
CA PRO A 800 -26.08 2.17 13.18
C PRO A 800 -26.41 3.46 12.42
N SER A 801 -25.97 4.63 12.88
CA SER A 801 -26.33 5.94 12.30
C SER A 801 -25.96 6.03 10.82
N ILE A 802 -24.73 5.64 10.47
CA ILE A 802 -24.21 5.71 9.11
C ILE A 802 -24.93 4.73 8.15
N LEU A 803 -25.43 3.61 8.68
CA LEU A 803 -26.20 2.62 7.89
C LEU A 803 -27.55 3.16 7.41
N GLY A 804 -28.02 4.27 8.00
CA GLY A 804 -29.24 4.96 7.57
C GLY A 804 -29.08 5.80 6.31
N GLN A 805 -27.83 6.01 5.83
CA GLN A 805 -27.57 6.71 4.58
C GLN A 805 -28.08 5.94 3.37
N LYS A 806 -28.38 6.68 2.29
CA LYS A 806 -29.00 6.11 1.09
C LYS A 806 -28.10 5.01 0.51
N ASP A 807 -28.68 3.83 0.27
CA ASP A 807 -28.06 2.64 -0.33
C ASP A 807 -26.83 2.05 0.40
N PHE A 808 -26.29 2.72 1.43
CA PHE A 808 -25.06 2.35 2.12
C PHE A 808 -25.11 0.94 2.73
N MET A 809 -26.15 0.61 3.49
CA MET A 809 -26.28 -0.72 4.10
C MET A 809 -26.31 -1.84 3.04
N GLN A 810 -26.98 -1.62 1.90
CA GLN A 810 -27.05 -2.62 0.84
C GLN A 810 -25.67 -2.82 0.22
N GLN A 811 -24.96 -1.74 -0.07
CA GLN A 811 -23.64 -1.80 -0.70
C GLN A 811 -22.58 -2.38 0.23
N VAL A 812 -22.58 -2.03 1.52
CA VAL A 812 -21.72 -2.68 2.53
C VAL A 812 -21.92 -4.20 2.48
N ILE A 813 -23.17 -4.70 2.47
CA ILE A 813 -23.41 -6.14 2.43
C ILE A 813 -22.90 -6.77 1.12
N THR A 814 -23.09 -6.10 -0.02
CA THR A 814 -22.60 -6.58 -1.33
C THR A 814 -21.08 -6.65 -1.36
N VAL A 815 -20.38 -5.56 -1.03
CA VAL A 815 -18.92 -5.44 -1.08
C VAL A 815 -18.28 -6.44 -0.12
N LEU A 816 -18.75 -6.52 1.13
CA LEU A 816 -18.27 -7.54 2.08
C LEU A 816 -18.51 -8.96 1.56
N GLY A 817 -19.63 -9.19 0.87
CA GLY A 817 -19.90 -10.46 0.20
C GLY A 817 -18.79 -10.81 -0.78
N THR A 818 -18.45 -9.89 -1.68
CA THR A 818 -17.38 -10.08 -2.68
C THR A 818 -16.01 -10.28 -2.04
N ILE A 819 -15.64 -9.48 -1.04
CA ILE A 819 -14.33 -9.59 -0.37
C ILE A 819 -14.19 -10.94 0.34
N ILE A 820 -15.22 -11.36 1.10
CA ILE A 820 -15.19 -12.62 1.85
C ILE A 820 -15.20 -13.83 0.90
N THR A 821 -15.81 -13.71 -0.29
CA THR A 821 -15.71 -14.73 -1.34
C THR A 821 -14.48 -14.62 -2.21
N ARG A 822 -13.63 -13.60 -1.98
CA ARG A 822 -12.41 -13.28 -2.73
C ARG A 822 -12.65 -12.83 -4.16
N SER A 823 -13.83 -12.31 -4.50
CA SER A 823 -14.22 -11.87 -5.85
C SER A 823 -14.21 -10.36 -6.01
N HIS A 824 -13.61 -9.62 -5.07
CA HIS A 824 -13.47 -8.17 -5.16
C HIS A 824 -12.35 -7.80 -6.15
N PRO A 825 -12.43 -6.68 -6.90
CA PRO A 825 -11.38 -6.27 -7.85
C PRO A 825 -9.95 -6.28 -7.28
N CYS A 826 -9.72 -5.70 -6.10
CA CYS A 826 -8.40 -5.79 -5.42
C CYS A 826 -7.88 -7.21 -5.13
N GLN A 827 -8.74 -8.23 -5.20
CA GLN A 827 -8.41 -9.64 -4.99
C GLN A 827 -8.25 -10.43 -6.31
N GLN A 828 -8.47 -9.80 -7.45
CA GLN A 828 -8.45 -10.43 -8.77
C GLN A 828 -7.33 -9.88 -9.64
N ASP A 829 -6.87 -10.71 -10.58
CA ASP A 829 -6.04 -10.26 -11.70
C ASP A 829 -6.94 -10.00 -12.90
N LEU A 830 -6.63 -8.96 -13.68
CA LEU A 830 -7.42 -8.58 -14.86
C LEU A 830 -7.56 -9.74 -15.86
N GLY A 831 -8.80 -10.12 -16.18
CA GLY A 831 -9.13 -11.22 -17.09
C GLY A 831 -9.02 -12.63 -16.49
N ASP A 832 -8.81 -12.75 -15.16
CA ASP A 832 -8.77 -14.02 -14.43
C ASP A 832 -9.85 -14.13 -13.33
N GLU A 833 -10.89 -13.28 -13.40
CA GLU A 833 -11.96 -13.13 -12.40
C GLU A 833 -12.71 -14.44 -12.06
N ASP A 834 -12.77 -15.38 -13.01
CA ASP A 834 -13.47 -16.66 -12.87
C ASP A 834 -12.57 -17.83 -12.38
N GLU A 835 -11.26 -17.61 -12.17
CA GLU A 835 -10.30 -18.65 -11.75
C GLU A 835 -10.28 -18.93 -10.22
N GLU A 836 -11.35 -18.58 -9.49
CA GLU A 836 -11.53 -18.73 -8.02
C GLU A 836 -11.11 -20.10 -7.45
N GLN A 837 -11.17 -21.18 -8.24
CA GLN A 837 -11.02 -22.56 -7.75
C GLN A 837 -9.58 -23.09 -7.71
N GLN A 838 -8.60 -22.44 -8.36
CA GLN A 838 -7.21 -22.92 -8.34
C GLN A 838 -6.33 -22.24 -7.27
N ALA A 839 -6.58 -20.97 -6.94
CA ALA A 839 -5.83 -20.22 -5.93
C ALA A 839 -6.02 -20.77 -4.50
N ASP A 840 -7.24 -21.19 -4.15
CA ASP A 840 -7.58 -21.77 -2.83
C ASP A 840 -6.72 -22.99 -2.44
N ALA A 841 -6.09 -23.68 -3.40
CA ALA A 841 -5.27 -24.87 -3.11
C ALA A 841 -3.84 -24.53 -2.62
N GLN A 842 -3.33 -23.33 -2.92
CA GLN A 842 -1.95 -22.95 -2.59
C GLN A 842 -1.82 -21.90 -1.47
N GLY A 843 -2.96 -21.43 -0.94
CA GLY A 843 -3.04 -20.42 0.12
C GLY A 843 -3.21 -19.01 -0.45
N SER A 844 -3.42 -18.02 0.43
CA SER A 844 -3.42 -16.58 0.10
C SER A 844 -2.13 -15.92 0.58
N SER A 845 -1.76 -14.78 0.00
CA SER A 845 -0.78 -13.88 0.65
C SER A 845 -1.40 -13.28 1.92
N GLU A 846 -0.57 -12.79 2.83
CA GLU A 846 -1.06 -12.17 4.07
C GLU A 846 -1.79 -10.85 3.80
N TRP A 847 -1.39 -10.11 2.77
CA TRP A 847 -2.10 -8.91 2.30
C TRP A 847 -3.50 -9.23 1.74
N ASP A 848 -3.64 -10.28 0.93
CA ASP A 848 -4.96 -10.72 0.43
C ASP A 848 -5.86 -11.19 1.58
N TRP A 849 -5.26 -11.82 2.60
CA TRP A 849 -5.96 -12.20 3.83
C TRP A 849 -6.35 -10.99 4.68
N LEU A 850 -5.49 -9.96 4.79
CA LEU A 850 -5.75 -8.75 5.55
C LEU A 850 -7.00 -8.01 5.05
N THR A 851 -7.20 -7.96 3.74
CA THR A 851 -8.45 -7.41 3.16
C THR A 851 -9.69 -8.20 3.61
N VAL A 852 -9.59 -9.53 3.67
CA VAL A 852 -10.68 -10.39 4.19
C VAL A 852 -10.89 -10.19 5.69
N ASP A 853 -9.81 -10.17 6.47
CA ASP A 853 -9.86 -10.00 7.92
C ASP A 853 -10.52 -8.68 8.31
N THR A 854 -10.09 -7.58 7.70
CA THR A 854 -10.70 -6.27 7.93
C THR A 854 -12.16 -6.21 7.48
N ALA A 855 -12.56 -6.90 6.40
CA ALA A 855 -13.96 -7.04 6.01
C ALA A 855 -14.78 -7.84 7.05
N LEU A 856 -14.21 -8.90 7.63
CA LEU A 856 -14.84 -9.64 8.73
C LEU A 856 -15.01 -8.75 9.97
N ASP A 857 -14.10 -7.81 10.18
CA ASP A 857 -14.20 -6.80 11.22
C ASP A 857 -15.39 -5.84 11.00
N VAL A 858 -15.68 -5.50 9.74
CA VAL A 858 -16.92 -4.77 9.38
C VAL A 858 -18.15 -5.63 9.68
N VAL A 859 -18.10 -6.94 9.42
CA VAL A 859 -19.20 -7.87 9.77
C VAL A 859 -19.45 -7.86 11.29
N ILE A 860 -18.39 -7.84 12.11
CA ILE A 860 -18.51 -7.66 13.56
C ILE A 860 -19.11 -6.30 13.89
N GLY A 861 -18.66 -5.22 13.24
CA GLY A 861 -19.21 -3.88 13.38
C GLY A 861 -20.71 -3.81 13.07
N LEU A 862 -21.16 -4.47 11.99
CA LEU A 862 -22.58 -4.61 11.65
C LEU A 862 -23.35 -5.36 12.74
N ALA A 863 -22.78 -6.43 13.28
CA ALA A 863 -23.38 -7.16 14.39
C ALA A 863 -23.55 -6.27 15.62
N ALA A 864 -22.52 -5.51 16.00
CA ALA A 864 -22.55 -4.57 17.11
C ALA A 864 -23.60 -3.45 16.90
N ALA A 865 -23.61 -2.84 15.72
CA ALA A 865 -24.50 -1.73 15.38
C ALA A 865 -25.97 -2.16 15.25
N LEU A 866 -26.26 -3.39 14.84
CA LEU A 866 -27.64 -3.86 14.60
C LEU A 866 -28.19 -4.78 15.70
N GLY A 867 -27.32 -5.36 16.53
CA GLY A 867 -27.69 -6.30 17.58
C GLY A 867 -28.51 -7.47 17.04
N ALA A 868 -29.67 -7.73 17.66
CA ALA A 868 -30.56 -8.83 17.26
C ALA A 868 -31.03 -8.76 15.79
N GLN A 869 -31.05 -7.59 15.15
CA GLN A 869 -31.45 -7.46 13.74
C GLN A 869 -30.39 -8.03 12.77
N PHE A 870 -29.13 -8.13 13.20
CA PHE A 870 -28.06 -8.72 12.41
C PHE A 870 -28.32 -10.17 12.05
N ALA A 871 -29.16 -10.89 12.80
CA ALA A 871 -29.53 -12.28 12.50
C ALA A 871 -30.13 -12.45 11.09
N GLU A 872 -30.77 -11.43 10.50
CA GLU A 872 -31.23 -11.50 9.10
C GLU A 872 -30.08 -11.34 8.09
N ILE A 873 -29.07 -10.52 8.42
CA ILE A 873 -27.87 -10.30 7.59
C ILE A 873 -26.93 -11.50 7.67
N TRP A 874 -26.81 -12.15 8.83
CA TRP A 874 -26.01 -13.36 9.03
C TRP A 874 -26.30 -14.44 7.98
N LYS A 875 -27.52 -14.53 7.46
CA LYS A 875 -27.90 -15.49 6.39
C LYS A 875 -27.05 -15.37 5.13
N VAL A 876 -26.55 -14.16 4.83
CA VAL A 876 -25.68 -13.88 3.69
C VAL A 876 -24.26 -14.39 3.98
N PHE A 877 -23.75 -14.11 5.17
CA PHE A 877 -22.36 -14.37 5.53
C PHE A 877 -22.09 -15.74 6.15
N GLU A 878 -23.13 -16.46 6.62
CA GLU A 878 -22.98 -17.74 7.31
C GLU A 878 -22.16 -18.73 6.47
N LYS A 879 -22.56 -18.98 5.22
CA LYS A 879 -21.88 -19.98 4.38
C LYS A 879 -20.42 -19.58 4.07
N PRO A 880 -20.12 -18.35 3.61
CA PRO A 880 -18.74 -17.91 3.42
C PRO A 880 -17.87 -17.98 4.68
N ILE A 881 -18.32 -17.45 5.83
CA ILE A 881 -17.55 -17.49 7.08
C ILE A 881 -17.31 -18.93 7.53
N MET A 882 -18.29 -19.82 7.38
CA MET A 882 -18.14 -21.23 7.73
C MET A 882 -17.14 -21.99 6.82
N LYS A 883 -16.83 -21.46 5.62
CA LYS A 883 -15.73 -21.96 4.78
C LYS A 883 -14.38 -21.71 5.48
N PHE A 884 -14.15 -20.50 6.00
CA PHE A 884 -12.93 -20.15 6.74
C PHE A 884 -12.80 -20.91 8.06
N VAL A 885 -13.88 -21.13 8.81
CA VAL A 885 -13.89 -22.01 10.01
C VAL A 885 -13.40 -23.43 9.67
N SER A 886 -13.57 -23.86 8.43
CA SER A 886 -13.17 -25.18 7.92
C SER A 886 -11.86 -25.16 7.11
N SER A 887 -11.16 -24.03 7.05
CA SER A 887 -9.94 -23.84 6.24
C SER A 887 -8.79 -24.75 6.67
N GLN A 888 -7.85 -25.02 5.77
CA GLN A 888 -6.59 -25.68 6.10
C GLN A 888 -5.57 -24.72 6.73
N GLU A 889 -5.74 -23.42 6.55
CA GLU A 889 -4.88 -22.39 7.14
C GLU A 889 -5.31 -22.04 8.56
N SER A 890 -4.38 -22.04 9.51
CA SER A 890 -4.68 -21.80 10.94
C SER A 890 -5.18 -20.39 11.19
N LEU A 891 -4.58 -19.39 10.54
CA LEU A 891 -4.95 -17.98 10.65
C LEU A 891 -6.41 -17.76 10.23
N GLU A 892 -6.81 -18.31 9.08
CA GLU A 892 -8.20 -18.20 8.58
C GLU A 892 -9.21 -18.83 9.54
N ARG A 893 -8.88 -20.00 10.08
CA ARG A 893 -9.74 -20.69 11.05
C ARG A 893 -9.86 -19.92 12.36
N SER A 894 -8.75 -19.45 12.92
CA SER A 894 -8.72 -18.74 14.19
C SER A 894 -9.61 -17.49 14.13
N THR A 895 -9.38 -16.67 13.09
CA THR A 895 -10.11 -15.45 12.81
C THR A 895 -11.60 -15.70 12.64
N ALA A 896 -12.00 -16.62 11.75
CA ALA A 896 -13.40 -16.88 11.47
C ALA A 896 -14.16 -17.43 12.69
N VAL A 897 -13.51 -18.22 13.55
CA VAL A 897 -14.10 -18.68 14.81
C VAL A 897 -14.31 -17.52 15.79
N GLY A 898 -13.36 -16.57 15.86
CA GLY A 898 -13.52 -15.32 16.62
C GLY A 898 -14.69 -14.47 16.12
N VAL A 899 -14.81 -14.29 14.81
CA VAL A 899 -15.92 -13.55 14.17
C VAL A 899 -17.27 -14.18 14.49
N VAL A 900 -17.37 -15.51 14.44
CA VAL A 900 -18.58 -16.23 14.86
C VAL A 900 -18.92 -15.94 16.32
N ALA A 901 -17.92 -15.92 17.21
CA ALA A 901 -18.13 -15.64 18.63
C ALA A 901 -18.70 -14.24 18.86
N GLU A 902 -18.09 -13.22 18.24
CA GLU A 902 -18.54 -11.82 18.33
C GLU A 902 -19.93 -11.62 17.74
N CYS A 903 -20.19 -12.17 16.54
CA CYS A 903 -21.52 -12.10 15.94
C CYS A 903 -22.60 -12.73 16.83
N VAL A 904 -22.32 -13.88 17.45
CA VAL A 904 -23.23 -14.52 18.41
C VAL A 904 -23.44 -13.65 19.65
N ASN A 905 -22.37 -13.03 20.17
CA ASN A 905 -22.43 -12.13 21.31
C ASN A 905 -23.39 -10.95 21.06
N TYR A 906 -23.28 -10.30 19.90
CA TYR A 906 -24.13 -9.14 19.56
C TYR A 906 -25.56 -9.53 19.12
N MET A 907 -25.74 -10.65 18.42
CA MET A 907 -27.09 -11.15 18.08
C MET A 907 -27.91 -11.51 19.33
N GLY A 908 -27.22 -11.92 20.40
CA GLY A 908 -27.86 -12.48 21.58
C GLY A 908 -28.79 -13.64 21.22
N GLY A 909 -29.98 -13.68 21.82
CA GLY A 909 -30.95 -14.76 21.57
C GLY A 909 -31.37 -14.96 20.11
N ALA A 910 -31.16 -13.97 19.24
CA ALA A 910 -31.46 -14.08 17.81
C ALA A 910 -30.57 -15.09 17.07
N CYS A 911 -29.46 -15.54 17.68
CA CYS A 911 -28.60 -16.58 17.11
C CYS A 911 -29.24 -17.99 17.10
N SER A 912 -30.34 -18.19 17.86
CA SER A 912 -30.96 -19.50 18.09
C SER A 912 -31.22 -20.34 16.83
N PRO A 913 -31.69 -19.78 15.68
CA PRO A 913 -31.89 -20.54 14.45
C PRO A 913 -30.63 -21.18 13.87
N TYR A 914 -29.45 -20.63 14.18
CA TYR A 914 -28.15 -21.04 13.65
C TYR A 914 -27.40 -22.00 14.61
N THR A 915 -28.00 -22.35 15.74
CA THR A 915 -27.33 -23.18 16.77
C THR A 915 -26.81 -24.50 16.21
N ALA A 916 -27.60 -25.19 15.38
CA ALA A 916 -27.21 -26.48 14.82
C ALA A 916 -26.05 -26.38 13.81
N THR A 917 -26.01 -25.32 13.00
CA THR A 917 -24.98 -25.10 11.97
C THR A 917 -23.67 -24.60 12.59
N LEU A 918 -23.75 -23.81 13.66
CA LEU A 918 -22.58 -23.30 14.38
C LEU A 918 -21.97 -24.31 15.36
N LEU A 919 -22.80 -25.01 16.14
CA LEU A 919 -22.31 -25.84 17.26
C LEU A 919 -21.36 -26.95 16.78
N ARG A 920 -21.71 -27.67 15.72
CA ARG A 920 -20.92 -28.83 15.28
C ARG A 920 -19.50 -28.44 14.83
N PRO A 921 -19.29 -27.42 13.99
CA PRO A 921 -17.97 -26.88 13.67
C PRO A 921 -17.20 -26.39 14.91
N LEU A 922 -17.84 -25.64 15.81
CA LEU A 922 -17.19 -25.16 17.04
C LEU A 922 -16.69 -26.32 17.94
N LEU A 923 -17.50 -27.36 18.11
CA LEU A 923 -17.08 -28.59 18.83
C LEU A 923 -15.89 -29.28 18.18
N HIS A 924 -15.76 -29.20 16.85
CA HIS A 924 -14.61 -29.71 16.15
C HIS A 924 -13.37 -28.86 16.44
N ARG A 925 -13.49 -27.53 16.40
CA ARG A 925 -12.40 -26.56 16.66
C ARG A 925 -11.96 -26.48 18.12
N LEU A 926 -12.79 -26.88 19.09
CA LEU A 926 -12.36 -27.12 20.48
C LEU A 926 -11.24 -28.17 20.62
N SER A 927 -10.95 -28.92 19.56
CA SER A 927 -9.85 -29.87 19.50
C SER A 927 -8.94 -29.61 18.29
N ASP A 928 -8.85 -28.35 17.84
CA ASP A 928 -7.94 -27.92 16.76
C ASP A 928 -6.48 -28.28 17.10
N GLU A 929 -5.58 -28.31 16.14
CA GLU A 929 -4.15 -28.42 16.40
C GLU A 929 -3.57 -27.07 16.86
N ASP A 930 -4.03 -25.99 16.25
CA ASP A 930 -3.66 -24.63 16.58
C ASP A 930 -4.26 -24.22 17.94
N LYS A 931 -3.50 -23.47 18.72
CA LYS A 931 -3.90 -23.09 20.09
C LYS A 931 -4.87 -21.91 20.10
N GLU A 932 -4.65 -20.95 19.22
CA GLU A 932 -5.46 -19.76 19.15
C GLU A 932 -6.88 -20.11 18.68
N THR A 933 -6.97 -20.96 17.66
CA THR A 933 -8.25 -21.52 17.19
C THR A 933 -8.98 -22.28 18.30
N LYS A 934 -8.28 -23.05 19.15
CA LYS A 934 -8.91 -23.69 20.31
C LYS A 934 -9.46 -22.67 21.31
N SER A 935 -8.70 -21.61 21.56
CA SER A 935 -9.07 -20.52 22.47
C SER A 935 -10.32 -19.80 22.00
N ASN A 936 -10.34 -19.37 20.73
CA ASN A 936 -11.49 -18.74 20.10
C ASN A 936 -12.69 -19.71 20.04
N ALA A 937 -12.47 -21.01 19.83
CA ALA A 937 -13.55 -22.01 19.86
C ALA A 937 -14.16 -22.19 21.26
N ALA A 938 -13.37 -22.07 22.33
CA ALA A 938 -13.87 -22.06 23.70
C ALA A 938 -14.75 -20.84 23.94
N TYR A 939 -14.27 -19.64 23.55
CA TYR A 939 -15.05 -18.41 23.62
C TYR A 939 -16.37 -18.51 22.83
N ALA A 940 -16.30 -18.88 21.54
CA ALA A 940 -17.45 -19.04 20.65
C ALA A 940 -18.48 -20.06 21.17
N THR A 941 -18.03 -21.22 21.67
CA THR A 941 -18.93 -22.25 22.22
C THR A 941 -19.63 -21.72 23.48
N GLY A 942 -18.90 -20.99 24.33
CA GLY A 942 -19.45 -20.36 25.52
C GLY A 942 -20.52 -19.32 25.17
N GLN A 943 -20.24 -18.44 24.20
CA GLN A 943 -21.19 -17.43 23.73
C GLN A 943 -22.46 -18.08 23.14
N LEU A 944 -22.30 -19.12 22.32
CA LEU A 944 -23.44 -19.82 21.72
C LEU A 944 -24.34 -20.48 22.77
N VAL A 945 -23.76 -21.16 23.75
CA VAL A 945 -24.55 -21.80 24.83
C VAL A 945 -25.22 -20.76 25.73
N PHE A 946 -24.56 -19.62 25.96
CA PHE A 946 -25.11 -18.57 26.82
C PHE A 946 -26.29 -17.84 26.19
N HIS A 947 -26.20 -17.53 24.90
CA HIS A 947 -27.20 -16.73 24.20
C HIS A 947 -28.31 -17.55 23.52
N SER A 948 -28.01 -18.76 23.03
CA SER A 948 -28.98 -19.58 22.31
C SER A 948 -30.10 -20.12 23.18
N GLN A 949 -31.33 -20.05 22.66
CA GLN A 949 -32.53 -20.64 23.25
C GLN A 949 -32.85 -22.04 22.67
N ASP A 950 -32.03 -22.56 21.74
CA ASP A 950 -32.20 -23.90 21.17
C ASP A 950 -31.59 -24.99 22.06
N GLU A 951 -32.12 -25.10 23.28
CA GLU A 951 -31.72 -26.07 24.29
C GLU A 951 -31.74 -27.52 23.78
N LYS A 952 -32.63 -27.84 22.84
CA LYS A 952 -32.75 -29.20 22.30
C LYS A 952 -31.49 -29.65 21.57
N THR A 953 -30.77 -28.70 20.97
CA THR A 953 -29.58 -28.96 20.18
C THR A 953 -28.32 -28.99 21.04
N TYR A 954 -28.11 -28.01 21.92
CA TYR A 954 -26.85 -27.94 22.68
C TYR A 954 -26.85 -28.68 24.02
N LEU A 955 -28.01 -28.87 24.70
CA LEU A 955 -28.02 -29.56 26.00
C LEU A 955 -27.48 -31.00 25.95
N PRO A 956 -27.80 -31.81 24.92
CA PRO A 956 -27.22 -33.16 24.79
C PRO A 956 -25.70 -33.17 24.65
N GLU A 957 -25.10 -32.08 24.15
CA GLU A 957 -23.67 -31.94 23.88
C GLU A 957 -22.88 -31.34 25.06
N LEU A 958 -23.52 -30.84 26.13
CA LEU A 958 -22.80 -30.28 27.30
C LEU A 958 -21.73 -31.22 27.88
N PRO A 959 -21.95 -32.55 28.03
CA PRO A 959 -20.89 -33.45 28.47
C PRO A 959 -19.72 -33.55 27.49
N ASN A 960 -19.99 -33.46 26.19
CA ASN A 960 -18.97 -33.48 25.14
C ASN A 960 -18.14 -32.18 25.17
N ILE A 961 -18.80 -31.03 25.31
CA ILE A 961 -18.16 -29.71 25.50
C ILE A 961 -17.23 -29.76 26.71
N LEU A 962 -17.72 -30.19 27.87
CA LEU A 962 -16.91 -30.28 29.09
C LEU A 962 -15.69 -31.20 28.93
N SER A 963 -15.84 -32.33 28.23
CA SER A 963 -14.74 -33.27 28.00
C SER A 963 -13.63 -32.68 27.13
N LYS A 964 -13.98 -31.71 26.27
CA LYS A 964 -13.05 -30.98 25.42
C LYS A 964 -12.41 -29.78 26.11
N LEU A 965 -13.14 -29.11 27.01
CA LEU A 965 -12.62 -27.98 27.79
C LEU A 965 -11.68 -28.41 28.91
N GLU A 966 -11.91 -29.56 29.55
CA GLU A 966 -11.10 -30.04 30.68
C GLU A 966 -9.58 -30.09 30.38
N PRO A 967 -9.12 -30.63 29.23
CA PRO A 967 -7.71 -30.57 28.85
C PRO A 967 -7.18 -29.14 28.69
N LEU A 968 -7.99 -28.20 28.18
CA LEU A 968 -7.56 -26.82 27.91
C LEU A 968 -7.17 -26.09 29.19
N LEU A 969 -7.89 -26.33 30.29
CA LEU A 969 -7.58 -25.78 31.61
C LEU A 969 -6.19 -26.24 32.14
N GLN A 970 -5.62 -27.31 31.59
CA GLN A 970 -4.33 -27.87 32.00
C GLN A 970 -3.16 -27.48 31.07
N ILE A 971 -3.45 -26.96 29.88
CA ILE A 971 -2.42 -26.49 28.94
C ILE A 971 -1.86 -25.17 29.50
N LYS A 972 -0.53 -25.07 29.60
CA LYS A 972 0.15 -23.85 30.10
C LYS A 972 0.16 -22.77 29.02
N ASP A 973 -0.96 -22.10 28.88
CA ASP A 973 -1.23 -21.09 27.87
C ASP A 973 -2.35 -20.19 28.42
N ALA A 974 -2.02 -18.95 28.81
CA ALA A 974 -2.87 -18.16 29.68
C ALA A 974 -4.19 -17.78 28.99
N ARG A 975 -4.14 -17.23 27.77
CA ARG A 975 -5.34 -16.95 26.97
C ARG A 975 -6.27 -18.16 26.81
N LEU A 976 -5.71 -19.34 26.49
CA LEU A 976 -6.49 -20.56 26.33
C LEU A 976 -7.18 -20.99 27.64
N GLN A 977 -6.48 -20.87 28.76
CA GLN A 977 -7.03 -21.17 30.09
C GLN A 977 -8.13 -20.17 30.47
N ASP A 978 -7.92 -18.89 30.18
CA ASP A 978 -8.83 -17.80 30.49
C ASP A 978 -10.16 -17.98 29.71
N ASN A 979 -10.08 -18.23 28.39
CA ASN A 979 -11.26 -18.49 27.55
C ASN A 979 -11.98 -19.79 27.88
N ALA A 980 -11.25 -20.85 28.26
CA ALA A 980 -11.88 -22.08 28.74
C ALA A 980 -12.64 -21.85 30.07
N ALA A 981 -12.08 -21.08 31.00
CA ALA A 981 -12.75 -20.69 32.25
C ALA A 981 -14.00 -19.84 31.98
N GLY A 982 -13.87 -18.88 31.07
CA GLY A 982 -14.96 -18.10 30.51
C GLY A 982 -16.13 -18.92 29.98
N CYS A 983 -15.82 -19.89 29.10
CA CYS A 983 -16.79 -20.82 28.53
C CYS A 983 -17.55 -21.59 29.61
N VAL A 984 -16.84 -22.18 30.59
CA VAL A 984 -17.47 -22.92 31.70
C VAL A 984 -18.38 -22.01 32.51
N CYS A 985 -17.96 -20.77 32.79
CA CYS A 985 -18.78 -19.80 33.52
C CYS A 985 -20.06 -19.44 32.76
N ARG A 986 -19.98 -19.19 31.45
CA ARG A 986 -21.14 -18.96 30.58
C ARG A 986 -22.11 -20.15 30.59
N MET A 987 -21.61 -21.39 30.54
CA MET A 987 -22.44 -22.59 30.64
C MET A 987 -23.13 -22.74 32.01
N ILE A 988 -22.43 -22.44 33.12
CA ILE A 988 -23.02 -22.44 34.48
C ILE A 988 -24.09 -21.36 34.59
N MET A 989 -23.86 -20.18 34.01
CA MET A 989 -24.85 -19.11 34.01
C MET A 989 -26.09 -19.47 33.19
N ALA A 990 -25.94 -20.18 32.06
CA ALA A 990 -27.08 -20.64 31.27
C ALA A 990 -27.91 -21.71 32.01
N HIS A 991 -27.24 -22.77 32.50
CA HIS A 991 -27.91 -23.96 33.04
C HIS A 991 -27.25 -24.50 34.34
N PRO A 992 -27.36 -23.78 35.47
CA PRO A 992 -26.68 -24.17 36.70
C PRO A 992 -27.16 -25.52 37.26
N ASP A 993 -28.39 -25.96 36.92
CA ASP A 993 -28.95 -27.25 37.32
C ASP A 993 -28.48 -28.44 36.45
N LYS A 994 -27.88 -28.17 35.29
CA LYS A 994 -27.32 -29.19 34.38
C LYS A 994 -25.81 -29.35 34.50
N MET A 995 -25.13 -28.36 35.08
CA MET A 995 -23.68 -28.33 35.19
C MET A 995 -23.18 -29.07 36.45
N PRO A 996 -22.10 -29.87 36.35
CA PRO A 996 -21.49 -30.53 37.50
C PRO A 996 -20.61 -29.57 38.32
N ILE A 997 -21.23 -28.55 38.94
CA ILE A 997 -20.55 -27.41 39.59
C ILE A 997 -19.44 -27.87 40.57
N ALA A 998 -19.72 -28.90 41.37
CA ALA A 998 -18.76 -29.45 42.34
C ALA A 998 -17.45 -29.96 41.72
N ASN A 999 -17.47 -30.33 40.43
CA ASN A 999 -16.30 -30.85 39.71
C ASN A 999 -15.59 -29.75 38.92
N VAL A 1000 -16.33 -28.80 38.35
CA VAL A 1000 -15.77 -27.80 37.40
C VAL A 1000 -15.36 -26.49 38.08
N LEU A 1001 -16.01 -26.09 39.18
CA LEU A 1001 -15.74 -24.82 39.83
C LEU A 1001 -14.40 -24.79 40.58
N PRO A 1002 -13.99 -25.83 41.33
CA PRO A 1002 -12.70 -25.78 42.05
C PRO A 1002 -11.47 -25.61 41.13
N PRO A 1003 -11.32 -26.39 40.04
CA PRO A 1003 -10.22 -26.17 39.09
C PRO A 1003 -10.24 -24.78 38.45
N LEU A 1004 -11.43 -24.24 38.18
CA LEU A 1004 -11.58 -22.88 37.65
C LEU A 1004 -11.09 -21.83 38.65
N VAL A 1005 -11.48 -21.94 39.92
CA VAL A 1005 -11.01 -21.02 40.98
C VAL A 1005 -9.50 -21.13 41.19
N ASP A 1006 -8.90 -22.30 40.97
CA ASP A 1006 -7.45 -22.49 41.05
C ASP A 1006 -6.67 -21.83 39.90
N LEU A 1007 -7.34 -21.47 38.79
CA LEU A 1007 -6.74 -20.70 37.70
C LEU A 1007 -6.74 -19.19 37.97
N LEU A 1008 -7.65 -18.69 38.82
CA LEU A 1008 -7.81 -17.26 39.06
C LEU A 1008 -6.65 -16.67 39.90
N PRO A 1009 -6.26 -15.41 39.65
CA PRO A 1009 -6.82 -14.49 38.63
C PRO A 1009 -6.42 -14.87 37.20
N LEU A 1010 -7.27 -14.48 36.24
CA LEU A 1010 -6.95 -14.54 34.82
C LEU A 1010 -5.70 -13.69 34.54
N LYS A 1011 -4.98 -14.00 33.46
CA LYS A 1011 -3.64 -13.44 33.24
C LYS A 1011 -3.50 -12.66 31.96
N GLU A 1012 -4.24 -13.05 30.92
CA GLU A 1012 -4.06 -12.53 29.57
C GLU A 1012 -5.38 -12.00 29.00
N ASP A 1013 -6.45 -12.80 29.05
CA ASP A 1013 -7.76 -12.39 28.51
C ASP A 1013 -8.66 -11.84 29.64
N TYR A 1014 -8.56 -10.54 29.90
CA TYR A 1014 -9.30 -9.89 30.98
C TYR A 1014 -10.78 -9.66 30.68
N GLU A 1015 -11.21 -9.74 29.41
CA GLU A 1015 -12.65 -9.65 29.09
C GLU A 1015 -13.44 -10.80 29.75
N GLU A 1016 -12.80 -11.95 29.90
CA GLU A 1016 -13.36 -13.13 30.55
C GLU A 1016 -13.55 -12.96 32.08
N ASN A 1017 -13.01 -11.91 32.69
CA ASN A 1017 -13.33 -11.59 34.09
C ASN A 1017 -14.82 -11.28 34.27
N LYS A 1018 -15.46 -10.64 33.28
CA LYS A 1018 -16.89 -10.31 33.33
C LYS A 1018 -17.78 -11.55 33.52
N PRO A 1019 -17.78 -12.56 32.62
CA PRO A 1019 -18.57 -13.77 32.81
C PRO A 1019 -18.12 -14.59 34.04
N VAL A 1020 -16.83 -14.59 34.40
CA VAL A 1020 -16.33 -15.29 35.59
C VAL A 1020 -16.94 -14.74 36.88
N TYR A 1021 -16.88 -13.43 37.11
CA TYR A 1021 -17.38 -12.85 38.36
C TYR A 1021 -18.91 -12.77 38.39
N GLN A 1022 -19.57 -12.62 37.23
CA GLN A 1022 -21.02 -12.78 37.13
C GLN A 1022 -21.48 -14.19 37.51
N CYS A 1023 -20.75 -15.22 37.08
CA CYS A 1023 -20.99 -16.61 37.46
C CYS A 1023 -20.83 -16.83 38.96
N ILE A 1024 -19.70 -16.39 39.54
CA ILE A 1024 -19.44 -16.49 40.99
C ILE A 1024 -20.54 -15.80 41.80
N HIS A 1025 -20.93 -14.58 41.39
CA HIS A 1025 -22.00 -13.85 42.04
C HIS A 1025 -23.35 -14.60 41.98
N LYS A 1026 -23.71 -15.13 40.80
CA LYS A 1026 -24.93 -15.92 40.62
C LYS A 1026 -24.95 -17.16 41.52
N LEU A 1027 -23.83 -17.86 41.66
CA LEU A 1027 -23.71 -19.04 42.53
C LEU A 1027 -23.88 -18.70 44.01
N TYR A 1028 -23.33 -17.56 44.47
CA TYR A 1028 -23.58 -17.07 45.82
C TYR A 1028 -25.06 -16.69 46.04
N ALA A 1029 -25.68 -16.00 45.07
CA ALA A 1029 -27.11 -15.68 45.11
C ALA A 1029 -27.99 -16.95 45.18
N MET A 1030 -27.55 -18.04 44.57
CA MET A 1030 -28.19 -19.37 44.62
C MET A 1030 -27.89 -20.16 45.90
N SER A 1031 -27.01 -19.65 46.77
CA SER A 1031 -26.50 -20.38 47.95
C SER A 1031 -25.91 -21.75 47.58
N GLU A 1032 -25.17 -21.83 46.48
CA GLU A 1032 -24.57 -23.09 46.02
C GLU A 1032 -23.47 -23.57 47.01
N PRO A 1033 -23.45 -24.86 47.42
CA PRO A 1033 -22.53 -25.31 48.47
C PRO A 1033 -21.04 -25.26 48.12
N THR A 1034 -20.67 -25.48 46.85
CA THR A 1034 -19.28 -25.53 46.38
C THR A 1034 -18.63 -24.15 46.43
N VAL A 1035 -19.29 -23.11 45.90
CA VAL A 1035 -18.78 -21.74 45.93
C VAL A 1035 -18.62 -21.24 47.38
N GLN A 1036 -19.54 -21.60 48.27
CA GLN A 1036 -19.42 -21.31 49.70
C GLN A 1036 -18.17 -21.95 50.32
N GLN A 1037 -17.86 -23.21 49.97
CA GLN A 1037 -16.65 -23.89 50.43
C GLN A 1037 -15.35 -23.26 49.88
N LEU A 1038 -15.41 -22.66 48.69
CA LEU A 1038 -14.27 -22.00 48.03
C LEU A 1038 -14.05 -20.54 48.48
N THR A 1039 -14.95 -19.96 49.27
CA THR A 1039 -14.85 -18.59 49.80
C THR A 1039 -13.45 -18.22 50.36
N PRO A 1040 -12.75 -19.08 51.14
CA PRO A 1040 -11.42 -18.76 51.64
C PRO A 1040 -10.36 -18.56 50.54
N LYS A 1041 -10.52 -19.20 49.37
CA LYS A 1041 -9.66 -19.00 48.20
C LYS A 1041 -10.08 -17.77 47.38
N LEU A 1042 -11.38 -17.49 47.30
CA LEU A 1042 -11.90 -16.39 46.50
C LEU A 1042 -11.58 -15.00 47.07
N ILE A 1043 -11.63 -14.82 48.40
CA ILE A 1043 -11.32 -13.52 49.04
C ILE A 1043 -9.96 -12.93 48.61
N PRO A 1044 -8.83 -13.68 48.67
CA PRO A 1044 -7.55 -13.14 48.20
C PRO A 1044 -7.53 -12.85 46.70
N ILE A 1045 -8.19 -13.67 45.87
CA ILE A 1045 -8.30 -13.42 44.41
C ILE A 1045 -9.05 -12.11 44.15
N LEU A 1046 -10.22 -11.92 44.77
CA LEU A 1046 -11.02 -10.68 44.61
C LEU A 1046 -10.22 -9.43 45.03
N ARG A 1047 -9.36 -9.54 46.05
CA ARG A 1047 -8.46 -8.44 46.44
C ARG A 1047 -7.37 -8.19 45.41
N GLN A 1048 -6.81 -9.26 44.85
CA GLN A 1048 -5.76 -9.17 43.86
C GLN A 1048 -6.25 -8.51 42.56
N VAL A 1049 -7.46 -8.86 42.10
CA VAL A 1049 -8.01 -8.37 40.84
C VAL A 1049 -8.50 -6.91 40.96
N LEU A 1050 -8.80 -6.44 42.18
CA LEU A 1050 -9.02 -5.02 42.47
C LEU A 1050 -7.73 -4.21 42.65
N SER A 1051 -6.57 -4.87 42.58
CA SER A 1051 -5.26 -4.21 42.63
C SER A 1051 -4.65 -4.13 41.22
N PRO A 1052 -3.62 -3.29 40.99
CA PRO A 1052 -3.03 -3.13 39.67
C PRO A 1052 -2.57 -4.45 39.02
N PRO A 1053 -2.62 -4.58 37.68
CA PRO A 1053 -3.11 -3.57 36.71
C PRO A 1053 -4.63 -3.35 36.77
N GLU A 1054 -5.07 -2.10 36.63
CA GLU A 1054 -6.49 -1.74 36.74
C GLU A 1054 -7.34 -2.26 35.56
N GLU A 1055 -6.68 -2.48 34.42
CA GLU A 1055 -7.23 -3.03 33.18
C GLU A 1055 -7.79 -4.46 33.34
N GLN A 1056 -7.48 -5.16 34.44
CA GLN A 1056 -8.13 -6.45 34.73
C GLN A 1056 -9.65 -6.36 34.87
N LEU A 1057 -10.16 -5.17 35.19
CA LEU A 1057 -11.57 -4.88 35.38
C LEU A 1057 -11.91 -3.52 34.73
N GLU A 1058 -11.84 -3.45 33.41
CA GLU A 1058 -12.18 -2.24 32.64
C GLU A 1058 -13.66 -1.85 32.78
N ASP A 1059 -14.57 -2.83 32.73
CA ASP A 1059 -16.00 -2.59 32.90
C ASP A 1059 -16.32 -2.21 34.35
N GLU A 1060 -16.69 -0.94 34.56
CA GLU A 1060 -17.00 -0.40 35.89
C GLU A 1060 -18.13 -1.19 36.58
N ALA A 1061 -19.06 -1.77 35.81
CA ALA A 1061 -20.09 -2.64 36.37
C ALA A 1061 -19.51 -3.95 36.93
N THR A 1062 -18.57 -4.58 36.21
CA THR A 1062 -17.84 -5.76 36.70
C THR A 1062 -16.97 -5.42 37.90
N ARG A 1063 -16.30 -4.26 37.90
CA ARG A 1063 -15.53 -3.77 39.05
C ARG A 1063 -16.42 -3.58 40.29
N ALA A 1064 -17.56 -2.92 40.13
CA ALA A 1064 -18.53 -2.74 41.21
C ALA A 1064 -19.05 -4.09 41.75
N LEU A 1065 -19.30 -5.06 40.86
CA LEU A 1065 -19.72 -6.41 41.23
C LEU A 1065 -18.66 -7.13 42.09
N VAL A 1066 -17.38 -7.04 41.69
CA VAL A 1066 -16.25 -7.63 42.44
C VAL A 1066 -16.10 -6.97 43.81
N GLN A 1067 -16.24 -5.64 43.90
CA GLN A 1067 -16.23 -4.91 45.17
C GLN A 1067 -17.39 -5.33 46.08
N GLU A 1068 -18.60 -5.46 45.53
CA GLU A 1068 -19.77 -5.93 46.26
C GLU A 1068 -19.54 -7.32 46.84
N LEU A 1069 -19.09 -8.27 46.01
CA LEU A 1069 -18.74 -9.63 46.42
C LEU A 1069 -17.72 -9.63 47.56
N LEU A 1070 -16.61 -8.91 47.41
CA LEU A 1070 -15.58 -8.84 48.44
C LEU A 1070 -16.12 -8.29 49.76
N SER A 1071 -16.97 -7.26 49.70
CA SER A 1071 -17.58 -6.64 50.87
C SER A 1071 -18.54 -7.57 51.61
N HIS A 1072 -19.24 -8.44 50.87
CA HIS A 1072 -20.19 -9.39 51.43
C HIS A 1072 -19.48 -10.59 52.07
N LEU A 1073 -18.45 -11.12 51.40
CA LEU A 1073 -17.73 -12.32 51.83
C LEU A 1073 -16.69 -12.06 52.94
N SER A 1074 -16.29 -10.79 53.15
CA SER A 1074 -15.36 -10.40 54.21
C SER A 1074 -16.02 -10.06 55.55
N LYS A 1075 -17.35 -10.17 55.65
CA LYS A 1075 -18.13 -10.00 56.89
C LYS A 1075 -18.34 -11.35 57.56
#